data_AF-A0A8S1ET46-F1
#
_entry.id   AF-A0A8S1ET46-F1
#
_cell.length_a   1.000
_cell.length_b   1.000
_cell.length_c   1.000
_cell.angle_alpha   90.00
_cell.angle_beta   90.00
_cell.angle_gamma   90.00
#
_symmetry.space_group_name_H-M   'P 1'
#
loop_
_entity.id
_entity.type
_entity.pdbx_description
1 polymer ?
#
loop_
_entity_poly.entity_id
_entity_poly.type
_entity_poly.pdbx_seq_one_letter_code
_entity_poly.pdbx_strand_id
1 'polypeptide(L)'
;MEMYVAEIGEIVRAQRRDEEFVDEITERLSKVVKVLLGQRRWIRWYPYLHSIASSFYYINTIGAGNQSLGEEYVHLFESDGLRRVAPSIPARLSFVLLHSVFPLISNFLLQKSESLVSHPSTETFLGISIRDNIKARKSFIQIFQWLRTTALPQFQRAHLAVFYITGAFYSIARRITGIRFLSANPHTDIPALKVYRFLGYITIAQLFSSAIFALISYIEAERQKNSEKSVEKVVQNNEENLSVSHPWFKCTICLESTNPSALFCGHIFCWSCIQEHCYSSISTSSPIRCPQCRLEFESRDAHQIRQFSSSFAHPPVYFTGIQPTGIPHLGNYFGFIEPWTDFQKTLPSQTQMILAIVDQHAISLGPLPADKLRKNIRRMACSLIASGVDPNRTLLFRQSDVPQIAQLSWILGSLQTTSKLARLPQFKEKSLRFKKGDIPVGLLTYPLLQAADVLSFKGTHVPVGEDQSQHMNLLTGLSYAFSKTFNTQVLPIPKQVTRECHSRIRSLREPEKKMSKSSGGEKSRIDINDSREVIFEKCQKAISDNLGNVTYDRENRLAISNLLDLYSAVTRQPVEKIEFENWTSFDLKRNLAERIDERFAPIREKYEHLEKGSEVDEILAKNGKIARNIAEKTIEEVRKVIGFL
;
A
#
# COMPACT_ATOMS: atom_id res chain seq x y z
N MET A 1 -63.13 -10.37 17.61
CA MET A 1 -61.89 -9.67 17.99
C MET A 1 -61.97 -8.27 17.42
N GLU A 2 -61.90 -7.23 18.24
CA GLU A 2 -61.80 -5.87 17.72
C GLU A 2 -60.43 -5.70 17.06
N MET A 3 -60.40 -5.16 15.84
CA MET A 3 -59.18 -4.99 15.06
C MET A 3 -58.93 -3.50 14.87
N TYR A 4 -57.76 -3.04 15.27
CA TYR A 4 -57.31 -1.64 15.17
C TYR A 4 -56.35 -1.47 13.99
N VAL A 5 -56.09 -0.22 13.61
CA VAL A 5 -55.05 0.07 12.60
C VAL A 5 -53.69 -0.21 13.24
N ALA A 6 -52.76 -0.85 12.56
CA ALA A 6 -51.46 -1.13 13.14
C ALA A 6 -50.65 0.15 13.42
N GLU A 7 -49.96 0.20 14.56
CA GLU A 7 -49.08 1.33 14.87
C GLU A 7 -47.75 1.24 14.11
N ILE A 8 -47.15 2.40 13.82
CA ILE A 8 -45.84 2.45 13.13
C ILE A 8 -44.79 1.65 13.89
N GLY A 9 -44.78 1.76 15.23
CA GLY A 9 -43.82 1.04 16.08
C GLY A 9 -44.02 -0.47 16.10
N GLU A 10 -45.26 -0.95 15.94
CA GLU A 10 -45.55 -2.39 15.81
C GLU A 10 -45.04 -2.93 14.48
N ILE A 11 -45.32 -2.22 13.38
CA ILE A 11 -44.86 -2.60 12.04
C ILE A 11 -43.33 -2.64 11.96
N VAL A 12 -42.65 -1.65 12.56
CA VAL A 12 -41.17 -1.62 12.60
C VAL A 12 -40.60 -2.77 13.43
N ARG A 13 -41.21 -3.11 14.57
CA ARG A 13 -40.78 -4.22 15.42
C ARG A 13 -40.96 -5.57 14.73
N ALA A 14 -42.12 -5.79 14.11
CA ALA A 14 -42.40 -6.99 13.35
C ALA A 14 -41.38 -7.19 12.22
N GLN A 15 -41.14 -6.14 11.42
CA GLN A 15 -40.18 -6.24 10.33
C GLN A 15 -38.75 -6.48 10.82
N ARG A 16 -38.31 -5.78 11.87
CA ARG A 16 -36.97 -5.98 12.43
C ARG A 16 -36.78 -7.43 12.90
N ARG A 17 -37.84 -8.00 13.48
CA ARG A 17 -37.82 -9.40 13.92
C ARG A 17 -37.75 -10.37 12.74
N ASP A 18 -38.46 -10.09 11.65
CA ASP A 18 -38.34 -10.87 10.41
C ASP A 18 -36.93 -10.81 9.82
N GLU A 19 -36.31 -9.62 9.81
CA GLU A 19 -34.92 -9.44 9.33
C GLU A 19 -33.92 -10.25 10.16
N GLU A 20 -34.06 -10.26 11.50
CA GLU A 20 -33.23 -11.08 12.40
C GLU A 20 -33.30 -12.57 12.05
N PHE A 21 -34.50 -13.10 11.79
CA PHE A 21 -34.68 -14.50 11.41
C PHE A 21 -34.09 -14.82 10.03
N VAL A 22 -34.27 -13.92 9.05
CA VAL A 22 -33.66 -14.09 7.72
C VAL A 22 -32.14 -14.09 7.79
N ASP A 23 -31.55 -13.23 8.64
CA ASP A 23 -30.10 -13.19 8.85
C ASP A 23 -29.58 -14.45 9.53
N GLU A 24 -30.31 -15.00 10.51
CA GLU A 24 -29.96 -16.27 11.13
C GLU A 24 -29.99 -17.43 10.12
N ILE A 25 -31.03 -17.50 9.29
CA ILE A 25 -31.13 -18.50 8.21
C ILE A 25 -29.97 -18.32 7.22
N THR A 26 -29.63 -17.08 6.87
CA THR A 26 -28.52 -16.75 5.97
C THR A 26 -27.18 -17.22 6.55
N GLU A 27 -26.94 -17.02 7.84
CA GLU A 27 -25.72 -17.47 8.50
C GLU A 27 -25.61 -19.00 8.50
N ARG A 28 -26.71 -19.69 8.82
CA ARG A 28 -26.78 -21.15 8.79
C ARG A 28 -26.54 -21.69 7.38
N LEU A 29 -27.21 -21.12 6.36
CA LEU A 29 -27.01 -21.48 4.95
C LEU A 29 -25.56 -21.22 4.49
N SER A 30 -24.97 -20.10 4.91
CA SER A 30 -23.58 -19.75 4.62
C SER A 30 -22.61 -20.81 5.18
N LYS A 31 -22.82 -21.27 6.41
CA LYS A 31 -22.03 -22.36 7.02
C LYS A 31 -22.18 -23.66 6.22
N VAL A 32 -23.41 -24.04 5.87
CA VAL A 32 -23.70 -25.26 5.10
C VAL A 32 -23.02 -25.22 3.72
N VAL A 33 -23.18 -24.12 2.98
CA VAL A 33 -22.57 -23.94 1.65
C VAL A 33 -21.04 -23.96 1.74
N LYS A 34 -20.46 -23.37 2.78
CA LYS A 34 -19.02 -23.36 3.02
C LYS A 34 -18.46 -24.77 3.28
N VAL A 35 -19.16 -25.57 4.07
CA VAL A 35 -18.76 -26.94 4.41
C VAL A 35 -18.95 -27.90 3.22
N LEU A 36 -20.11 -27.87 2.56
CA LEU A 36 -20.45 -28.83 1.51
C LEU A 36 -19.81 -28.52 0.14
N LEU A 37 -19.78 -27.25 -0.27
CA LEU A 37 -19.33 -26.85 -1.61
C LEU A 37 -17.90 -26.30 -1.62
N GLY A 38 -17.29 -26.15 -0.45
CA GLY A 38 -15.94 -25.63 -0.26
C GLY A 38 -15.82 -24.11 -0.40
N GLN A 39 -14.72 -23.58 0.12
CA GLN A 39 -14.47 -22.13 0.26
C GLN A 39 -14.60 -21.32 -1.05
N ARG A 40 -14.13 -21.88 -2.17
CA ARG A 40 -14.16 -21.19 -3.48
C ARG A 40 -15.58 -20.99 -4.01
N ARG A 41 -16.44 -22.02 -3.88
CA ARG A 41 -17.84 -21.92 -4.31
C ARG A 41 -18.63 -21.06 -3.35
N TRP A 42 -18.35 -21.13 -2.06
CA TRP A 42 -18.96 -20.25 -1.05
C TRP A 42 -18.76 -18.76 -1.37
N ILE A 43 -17.53 -18.33 -1.69
CA ILE A 43 -17.25 -16.93 -2.06
C ILE A 43 -18.08 -16.49 -3.28
N ARG A 44 -18.25 -17.37 -4.28
CA ARG A 44 -19.04 -17.07 -5.48
C ARG A 44 -20.54 -16.93 -5.18
N TRP A 45 -21.06 -17.72 -4.24
CA TRP A 45 -22.50 -17.77 -3.94
C TRP A 45 -22.91 -16.83 -2.79
N TYR A 46 -21.98 -16.36 -1.97
CA TYR A 46 -22.22 -15.49 -0.83
C TYR A 46 -23.15 -14.30 -1.12
N PRO A 47 -23.02 -13.56 -2.24
CA PRO A 47 -23.90 -12.43 -2.54
C PRO A 47 -25.38 -12.81 -2.74
N TYR A 48 -25.67 -14.08 -3.04
CA TYR A 48 -27.03 -14.57 -3.31
C TYR A 48 -27.67 -15.23 -2.07
N LEU A 49 -26.89 -15.56 -1.04
CA LEU A 49 -27.37 -16.34 0.11
C LEU A 49 -28.48 -15.63 0.88
N HIS A 50 -28.35 -14.32 1.11
CA HIS A 50 -29.36 -13.56 1.84
C HIS A 50 -30.70 -13.54 1.11
N SER A 51 -30.70 -13.34 -0.21
CA SER A 51 -31.93 -13.36 -1.00
C SER A 51 -32.54 -14.76 -1.09
N ILE A 52 -31.71 -15.82 -1.17
CA ILE A 52 -32.20 -17.21 -1.12
C ILE A 52 -32.86 -17.49 0.24
N ALA A 53 -32.24 -17.06 1.34
CA ALA A 53 -32.80 -17.19 2.69
C ALA A 53 -34.12 -16.40 2.83
N SER A 54 -34.14 -15.15 2.35
CA SER A 54 -35.32 -14.28 2.37
C SER A 54 -36.48 -14.87 1.55
N SER A 55 -36.22 -15.35 0.33
CA SER A 55 -37.23 -16.02 -0.48
C SER A 55 -37.74 -17.28 0.21
N PHE A 56 -36.86 -18.12 0.76
CA PHE A 56 -37.27 -19.32 1.48
C PHE A 56 -38.15 -18.97 2.68
N TYR A 57 -37.78 -17.96 3.47
CA TYR A 57 -38.54 -17.51 4.63
C TYR A 57 -39.94 -17.02 4.24
N TYR A 58 -40.03 -16.06 3.32
CA TYR A 58 -41.31 -15.43 2.96
C TYR A 58 -42.22 -16.31 2.09
N ILE A 59 -41.68 -17.28 1.34
CA ILE A 59 -42.48 -18.31 0.64
C ILE A 59 -43.19 -19.20 1.66
N ASN A 60 -42.48 -19.65 2.70
CA ASN A 60 -43.03 -20.58 3.70
C ASN A 60 -43.97 -19.90 4.72
N THR A 61 -43.86 -18.59 4.91
CA THR A 61 -44.77 -17.81 5.76
C THR A 61 -45.90 -17.20 4.93
N ILE A 62 -45.67 -16.04 4.33
CA ILE A 62 -46.65 -15.22 3.63
C ILE A 62 -47.14 -15.92 2.34
N GLY A 63 -46.26 -16.58 1.60
CA GLY A 63 -46.63 -17.34 0.40
C GLY A 63 -47.61 -18.49 0.68
N ALA A 64 -47.41 -19.21 1.79
CA ALA A 64 -48.29 -20.26 2.28
C ALA A 64 -49.59 -19.72 2.91
N GLY A 65 -49.65 -18.42 3.18
CA GLY A 65 -50.79 -17.74 3.77
C GLY A 65 -50.82 -17.71 5.29
N ASN A 66 -49.69 -17.98 5.92
CA ASN A 66 -49.47 -17.81 7.36
C ASN A 66 -48.89 -16.41 7.64
N GLN A 67 -48.97 -15.98 8.91
CA GLN A 67 -48.27 -14.79 9.38
C GLN A 67 -46.75 -15.01 9.32
N SER A 68 -45.98 -13.93 9.13
CA SER A 68 -44.54 -13.98 9.42
C SER A 68 -44.30 -14.13 10.92
N LEU A 69 -43.10 -14.58 11.31
CA LEU A 69 -42.78 -14.74 12.74
C LEU A 69 -42.72 -13.39 13.47
N GLY A 70 -42.34 -12.32 12.77
CA GLY A 70 -42.40 -10.96 13.27
C GLY A 70 -43.82 -10.43 13.39
N GLU A 71 -44.70 -10.76 12.45
CA GLU A 71 -46.13 -10.45 12.51
C GLU A 71 -46.79 -11.18 13.70
N GLU A 72 -46.47 -12.46 13.90
CA GLU A 72 -46.95 -13.25 15.04
C GLU A 72 -46.46 -12.68 16.38
N TYR A 73 -45.18 -12.26 16.44
CA TYR A 73 -44.56 -11.68 17.63
C TYR A 73 -45.27 -10.40 18.15
N VAL A 74 -45.87 -9.63 17.25
CA VAL A 74 -46.56 -8.36 17.58
C VAL A 74 -48.09 -8.48 17.41
N HIS A 75 -48.60 -9.67 17.09
CA HIS A 75 -50.02 -9.91 16.80
C HIS A 75 -50.58 -9.01 15.68
N LEU A 76 -49.85 -8.89 14.57
CA LEU A 76 -50.25 -8.15 13.37
C LEU A 76 -50.88 -9.07 12.32
N PHE A 77 -51.93 -8.59 11.67
CA PHE A 77 -52.62 -9.30 10.60
C PHE A 77 -52.56 -8.53 9.29
N GLU A 78 -52.30 -9.24 8.20
CA GLU A 78 -52.32 -8.66 6.86
C GLU A 78 -53.76 -8.48 6.36
N SER A 79 -54.01 -7.34 5.72
CA SER A 79 -55.29 -7.03 5.08
C SER A 79 -55.10 -6.38 3.72
N ASP A 80 -55.99 -6.69 2.79
CA ASP A 80 -56.04 -6.09 1.46
C ASP A 80 -56.76 -4.73 1.52
N GLY A 81 -55.98 -3.64 1.46
CA GLY A 81 -56.47 -2.27 1.37
C GLY A 81 -57.49 -1.87 2.46
N LEU A 82 -58.58 -1.22 2.03
CA LEU A 82 -59.66 -0.72 2.91
C LEU A 82 -60.70 -1.80 3.27
N ARG A 83 -60.68 -2.97 2.61
CA ARG A 83 -61.76 -3.96 2.68
C ARG A 83 -61.66 -4.92 3.86
N ARG A 84 -60.59 -4.86 4.67
CA ARG A 84 -60.35 -5.74 5.85
C ARG A 84 -60.52 -7.24 5.52
N VAL A 85 -60.16 -7.64 4.30
CA VAL A 85 -60.15 -9.05 3.84
C VAL A 85 -58.70 -9.53 3.80
N ALA A 86 -58.47 -10.82 4.00
CA ALA A 86 -57.15 -11.42 3.83
C ALA A 86 -56.61 -11.19 2.40
N PRO A 87 -55.31 -10.91 2.23
CA PRO A 87 -54.72 -10.66 0.92
C PRO A 87 -54.82 -11.89 0.02
N SER A 88 -55.11 -11.62 -1.26
CA SER A 88 -55.23 -12.67 -2.28
C SER A 88 -53.90 -13.41 -2.51
N ILE A 89 -53.96 -14.67 -2.94
CA ILE A 89 -52.77 -15.47 -3.26
C ILE A 89 -51.84 -14.74 -4.25
N PRO A 90 -52.33 -14.11 -5.34
CA PRO A 90 -51.49 -13.33 -6.24
C PRO A 90 -50.80 -12.14 -5.56
N ALA A 91 -51.48 -11.45 -4.63
CA ALA A 91 -50.89 -10.33 -3.90
C ALA A 91 -49.75 -10.78 -2.98
N ARG A 92 -49.92 -11.91 -2.28
CA ARG A 92 -48.89 -12.51 -1.42
C ARG A 92 -47.68 -12.99 -2.21
N LEU A 93 -47.89 -13.71 -3.31
CA LEU A 93 -46.79 -14.14 -4.19
C LEU A 93 -46.07 -12.96 -4.85
N SER A 94 -46.80 -11.92 -5.26
CA SER A 94 -46.21 -10.70 -5.79
C SER A 94 -45.35 -9.98 -4.76
N PHE A 95 -45.78 -9.96 -3.49
CA PHE A 95 -44.97 -9.42 -2.40
C PHE A 95 -43.64 -10.17 -2.27
N VAL A 96 -43.68 -11.50 -2.20
CA VAL A 96 -42.47 -12.33 -2.08
C VAL A 96 -41.50 -12.06 -3.24
N LEU A 97 -42.00 -12.02 -4.47
CA LEU A 97 -41.18 -11.75 -5.66
C LEU A 97 -40.57 -10.35 -5.63
N LEU A 98 -41.36 -9.32 -5.30
CA LEU A 98 -40.90 -7.93 -5.26
C LEU A 98 -39.95 -7.65 -4.08
N HIS A 99 -40.14 -8.34 -2.96
CA HIS A 99 -39.35 -8.09 -1.75
C HIS A 99 -38.02 -8.84 -1.76
N SER A 100 -38.03 -10.13 -2.15
CA SER A 100 -36.83 -10.99 -2.05
C SER A 100 -36.07 -11.13 -3.38
N VAL A 101 -36.78 -11.21 -4.52
CA VAL A 101 -36.18 -11.57 -5.82
C VAL A 101 -35.83 -10.33 -6.64
N PHE A 102 -36.66 -9.29 -6.62
CA PHE A 102 -36.44 -8.06 -7.40
C PHE A 102 -35.11 -7.35 -7.12
N PRO A 103 -34.61 -7.23 -5.87
CA PRO A 103 -33.30 -6.63 -5.61
C PRO A 103 -32.13 -7.39 -6.29
N LEU A 104 -32.24 -8.71 -6.45
CA LEU A 104 -31.26 -9.51 -7.19
C LEU A 104 -31.37 -9.30 -8.69
N ILE A 105 -32.59 -9.41 -9.24
CA ILE A 105 -32.84 -9.28 -10.67
C ILE A 105 -32.44 -7.89 -11.15
N SER A 106 -32.81 -6.84 -10.42
CA SER A 106 -32.45 -5.46 -10.77
C SER A 106 -30.94 -5.25 -10.80
N ASN A 107 -30.21 -5.72 -9.78
CA ASN A 107 -28.75 -5.63 -9.76
C ASN A 107 -28.09 -6.46 -10.88
N PHE A 108 -28.60 -7.66 -11.14
CA PHE A 108 -28.10 -8.52 -12.21
C PHE A 108 -28.36 -7.91 -13.60
N LEU A 109 -29.56 -7.38 -13.85
CA LEU A 109 -29.91 -6.71 -15.10
C LEU A 109 -29.09 -5.44 -15.31
N LEU A 110 -28.88 -4.64 -14.26
CA LEU A 110 -28.03 -3.44 -14.34
C LEU A 110 -26.57 -3.80 -14.66
N GLN A 111 -25.99 -4.79 -13.96
CA GLN A 111 -24.63 -5.26 -14.23
C GLN A 111 -24.49 -5.88 -15.62
N LYS A 112 -25.48 -6.66 -16.05
CA LYS A 112 -25.48 -7.26 -17.39
C LYS A 112 -25.60 -6.18 -18.46
N SER A 113 -26.48 -5.20 -18.28
CA SER A 113 -26.62 -4.05 -19.20
C SER A 113 -25.34 -3.22 -19.26
N GLU A 114 -24.71 -2.95 -18.12
CA GLU A 114 -23.40 -2.28 -18.04
C GLU A 114 -22.32 -3.10 -18.78
N SER A 115 -22.26 -4.42 -18.54
CA SER A 115 -21.31 -5.30 -19.22
C SER A 115 -21.52 -5.33 -20.74
N LEU A 116 -22.77 -5.37 -21.21
CA LEU A 116 -23.12 -5.39 -22.63
C LEU A 116 -22.75 -4.08 -23.31
N VAL A 117 -23.02 -2.93 -22.69
CA VAL A 117 -22.62 -1.62 -23.22
C VAL A 117 -21.10 -1.39 -23.11
N SER A 118 -20.44 -2.03 -22.14
CA SER A 118 -18.98 -1.98 -21.99
C SER A 118 -18.22 -2.87 -22.98
N HIS A 119 -18.87 -3.86 -23.61
CA HIS A 119 -18.20 -4.72 -24.58
C HIS A 119 -17.94 -4.01 -25.91
N PRO A 120 -16.73 -4.10 -26.50
CA PRO A 120 -16.39 -3.42 -27.76
C PRO A 120 -17.19 -3.87 -28.99
N SER A 121 -17.79 -5.06 -28.94
CA SER A 121 -18.50 -5.70 -30.05
C SER A 121 -19.98 -5.36 -30.14
N THR A 122 -20.52 -4.56 -29.21
CA THR A 122 -21.96 -4.24 -29.15
C THR A 122 -22.31 -3.10 -30.10
N GLU A 123 -23.05 -3.40 -31.17
CA GLU A 123 -23.36 -2.42 -32.22
C GLU A 123 -24.49 -1.47 -31.87
N THR A 124 -25.58 -2.01 -31.32
CA THR A 124 -26.77 -1.25 -30.91
C THR A 124 -27.20 -1.63 -29.50
N PHE A 125 -27.71 -0.65 -28.75
CA PHE A 125 -28.35 -0.88 -27.46
C PHE A 125 -29.58 0.01 -27.38
N LEU A 126 -30.75 -0.58 -27.08
CA LEU A 126 -32.05 0.11 -27.06
C LEU A 126 -32.34 0.91 -28.35
N GLY A 127 -31.97 0.36 -29.52
CA GLY A 127 -32.22 0.98 -30.83
C GLY A 127 -31.28 2.14 -31.21
N ILE A 128 -30.31 2.46 -30.36
CA ILE A 128 -29.30 3.50 -30.61
C ILE A 128 -27.98 2.84 -31.01
N SER A 129 -27.32 3.34 -32.07
CA SER A 129 -25.99 2.87 -32.48
C SER A 129 -24.93 3.34 -31.48
N ILE A 130 -24.25 2.39 -30.85
CA ILE A 130 -23.24 2.64 -29.80
C ILE A 130 -21.81 2.46 -30.31
N ARG A 131 -21.64 1.68 -31.39
CA ARG A 131 -20.31 1.40 -31.99
C ARG A 131 -19.56 2.67 -32.37
N ASP A 132 -20.23 3.58 -33.07
CA ASP A 132 -19.61 4.79 -33.62
C ASP A 132 -19.78 6.01 -32.70
N ASN A 133 -20.70 5.93 -31.72
CA ASN A 133 -21.05 7.05 -30.83
C ASN A 133 -20.49 6.85 -29.41
N ILE A 134 -19.19 7.16 -29.26
CA ILE A 134 -18.46 7.07 -27.98
C ILE A 134 -19.13 7.91 -26.87
N LYS A 135 -19.75 9.06 -27.22
CA LYS A 135 -20.46 9.90 -26.26
C LYS A 135 -21.71 9.19 -25.73
N ALA A 136 -22.52 8.60 -26.61
CA ALA A 136 -23.69 7.83 -26.19
C ALA A 136 -23.29 6.65 -25.28
N ARG A 137 -22.23 5.92 -25.63
CA ARG A 137 -21.69 4.83 -24.80
C ARG A 137 -21.31 5.29 -23.39
N LYS A 138 -20.58 6.40 -23.28
CA LYS A 138 -20.19 6.98 -21.99
C LYS A 138 -21.40 7.44 -21.18
N SER A 139 -22.38 8.08 -21.82
CA SER A 139 -23.62 8.50 -21.16
C SER A 139 -24.40 7.32 -20.61
N PHE A 140 -24.55 6.22 -21.36
CA PHE A 140 -25.24 5.01 -20.86
C PHE A 140 -24.55 4.40 -19.63
N ILE A 141 -23.22 4.30 -19.65
CA ILE A 141 -22.46 3.77 -18.50
C ILE A 141 -22.65 4.67 -17.27
N GLN A 142 -22.54 6.00 -17.44
CA GLN A 142 -22.77 6.96 -16.36
C GLN A 142 -24.19 6.87 -15.80
N ILE A 143 -25.19 6.69 -16.66
CA ILE A 143 -26.58 6.52 -16.25
C ILE A 143 -26.76 5.24 -15.41
N PHE A 144 -26.17 4.11 -15.81
CA PHE A 144 -26.25 2.87 -15.03
C PHE A 144 -25.55 2.99 -13.68
N GLN A 145 -24.38 3.61 -13.64
CA GLN A 145 -23.66 3.85 -12.38
C GLN A 145 -24.44 4.79 -11.47
N TRP A 146 -25.02 5.87 -12.00
CA TRP A 146 -25.87 6.79 -11.25
C TRP A 146 -27.14 6.12 -10.72
N LEU A 147 -27.81 5.30 -11.55
CA LEU A 147 -28.99 4.52 -11.16
C LEU A 147 -28.69 3.62 -9.96
N ARG A 148 -27.55 2.92 -10.01
CA ARG A 148 -27.14 1.95 -8.98
C ARG A 148 -26.68 2.60 -7.69
N THR A 149 -25.87 3.65 -7.78
CA THR A 149 -25.19 4.25 -6.61
C THR A 149 -25.99 5.37 -5.96
N THR A 150 -26.80 6.07 -6.74
CA THR A 150 -27.48 7.30 -6.30
C THR A 150 -29.00 7.16 -6.38
N ALA A 151 -29.57 6.80 -7.53
CA ALA A 151 -31.03 6.85 -7.69
C ALA A 151 -31.76 5.83 -6.81
N LEU A 152 -31.35 4.55 -6.85
CA LEU A 152 -32.02 3.48 -6.11
C LEU A 152 -31.96 3.68 -4.58
N PRO A 153 -30.80 4.00 -3.95
CA PRO A 153 -30.75 4.26 -2.52
C PRO A 153 -31.59 5.47 -2.09
N GLN A 154 -31.61 6.55 -2.89
CA GLN A 154 -32.39 7.74 -2.56
C GLN A 154 -33.89 7.47 -2.69
N PHE A 155 -34.31 6.66 -3.67
CA PHE A 155 -35.70 6.22 -3.80
C PHE A 155 -36.16 5.40 -2.57
N GLN A 156 -35.32 4.48 -2.09
CA GLN A 156 -35.62 3.71 -0.87
C GLN A 156 -35.74 4.60 0.37
N ARG A 157 -34.85 5.59 0.52
CA ARG A 157 -34.92 6.57 1.62
C ARG A 157 -36.17 7.45 1.54
N ALA A 158 -36.55 7.91 0.34
CA ALA A 158 -37.78 8.66 0.13
C ALA A 158 -39.02 7.84 0.53
N HIS A 159 -39.04 6.55 0.16
CA HIS A 159 -40.11 5.64 0.55
C HIS A 159 -40.22 5.49 2.08
N LEU A 160 -39.09 5.26 2.77
CA LEU A 160 -39.06 5.14 4.24
C LEU A 160 -39.49 6.43 4.93
N ALA A 161 -39.12 7.59 4.39
CA ALA A 161 -39.57 8.87 4.92
C ALA A 161 -41.10 9.01 4.83
N VAL A 162 -41.70 8.64 3.70
CA VAL A 162 -43.16 8.61 3.54
C VAL A 162 -43.81 7.61 4.49
N PHE A 163 -43.18 6.46 4.74
CA PHE A 163 -43.65 5.48 5.72
C PHE A 163 -43.69 6.09 7.13
N TYR A 164 -42.62 6.74 7.59
CA TYR A 164 -42.59 7.34 8.92
C TYR A 164 -43.61 8.47 9.13
N ILE A 165 -44.05 9.12 8.05
CA ILE A 165 -45.08 10.17 8.09
C ILE A 165 -46.50 9.59 8.07
N THR A 166 -46.74 8.62 7.18
CA THR A 166 -48.09 8.10 6.88
C THR A 166 -48.46 6.82 7.63
N GLY A 167 -47.46 6.04 8.05
CA GLY A 167 -47.62 4.76 8.75
C GLY A 167 -48.17 3.61 7.92
N ALA A 168 -48.34 3.77 6.60
CA ALA A 168 -49.13 2.83 5.80
C ALA A 168 -48.34 1.61 5.28
N PHE A 169 -47.15 1.83 4.71
CA PHE A 169 -46.41 0.77 4.01
C PHE A 169 -44.91 0.84 4.32
N TYR A 170 -44.37 -0.15 5.05
CA TYR A 170 -42.95 -0.19 5.41
C TYR A 170 -42.05 -0.52 4.21
N SER A 171 -42.43 -1.49 3.38
CA SER A 171 -41.68 -1.90 2.20
C SER A 171 -42.36 -1.46 0.90
N ILE A 172 -41.55 -1.17 -0.12
CA ILE A 172 -42.02 -0.81 -1.47
C ILE A 172 -42.88 -1.95 -2.04
N ALA A 173 -42.51 -3.20 -1.78
CA ALA A 173 -43.27 -4.37 -2.19
C ALA A 173 -44.71 -4.34 -1.65
N ARG A 174 -44.89 -4.05 -0.35
CA ARG A 174 -46.22 -3.93 0.27
C ARG A 174 -47.03 -2.74 -0.25
N ARG A 175 -46.35 -1.64 -0.59
CA ARG A 175 -46.99 -0.48 -1.24
C ARG A 175 -47.55 -0.82 -2.61
N ILE A 176 -46.82 -1.60 -3.40
CA ILE A 176 -47.25 -2.03 -4.74
C ILE A 176 -48.39 -3.04 -4.65
N THR A 177 -48.32 -3.98 -3.70
CA THR A 177 -49.36 -5.01 -3.54
C THR A 177 -50.58 -4.55 -2.75
N GLY A 178 -50.53 -3.38 -2.10
CA GLY A 178 -51.66 -2.82 -1.34
C GLY A 178 -51.88 -3.46 0.03
N ILE A 179 -50.95 -4.29 0.51
CA ILE A 179 -51.07 -5.02 1.78
C ILE A 179 -50.84 -4.06 2.96
N ARG A 180 -51.82 -3.97 3.87
CA ARG A 180 -51.80 -3.17 5.10
C ARG A 180 -51.88 -4.04 6.34
N PHE A 181 -51.43 -3.51 7.46
CA PHE A 181 -51.47 -4.21 8.75
C PHE A 181 -52.63 -3.75 9.62
N LEU A 182 -53.26 -4.72 10.29
CA LEU A 182 -54.21 -4.52 11.37
C LEU A 182 -53.61 -5.08 12.66
N SER A 183 -53.81 -4.38 13.77
CA SER A 183 -53.34 -4.82 15.10
C SER A 183 -54.49 -5.37 15.92
N ALA A 184 -54.21 -6.42 16.68
CA ALA A 184 -55.08 -6.95 17.73
C ALA A 184 -55.09 -6.08 19.00
N ASN A 185 -54.07 -5.23 19.18
CA ASN A 185 -53.91 -4.41 20.37
C ASN A 185 -54.55 -3.02 20.17
N PRO A 186 -55.23 -2.47 21.20
CA PRO A 186 -55.71 -1.09 21.14
C PRO A 186 -54.53 -0.10 21.15
N HIS A 187 -54.73 1.03 20.49
CA HIS A 187 -53.72 2.09 20.40
C HIS A 187 -53.34 2.63 21.78
N THR A 188 -52.06 2.57 22.15
CA THR A 188 -51.58 3.01 23.47
C THR A 188 -50.50 4.09 23.40
N ASP A 189 -49.81 4.28 22.26
CA ASP A 189 -48.60 5.13 22.19
C ASP A 189 -48.67 6.30 21.17
N ILE A 190 -49.56 7.27 21.43
CA ILE A 190 -49.57 8.59 20.75
C ILE A 190 -48.21 9.34 20.80
N PRO A 191 -47.40 9.31 21.89
CA PRO A 191 -46.11 10.01 21.92
C PRO A 191 -45.08 9.41 20.95
N ALA A 192 -45.05 8.08 20.75
CA ALA A 192 -44.12 7.45 19.82
C ALA A 192 -44.38 7.87 18.36
N LEU A 193 -45.64 8.11 17.99
CA LEU A 193 -46.01 8.60 16.67
C LEU A 193 -45.34 9.94 16.31
N LYS A 194 -45.18 10.84 17.29
CA LYS A 194 -44.48 12.13 17.09
C LYS A 194 -43.00 11.92 16.78
N VAL A 195 -42.37 10.95 17.44
CA VAL A 195 -40.95 10.60 17.22
C VAL A 195 -40.74 10.03 15.82
N TYR A 196 -41.60 9.10 15.38
CA TYR A 196 -41.51 8.56 14.02
C TYR A 196 -41.74 9.62 12.95
N ARG A 197 -42.75 10.49 13.10
CA ARG A 197 -42.98 11.60 12.16
C ARG A 197 -41.80 12.55 12.10
N PHE A 198 -41.19 12.87 13.24
CA PHE A 198 -39.97 13.68 13.31
C PHE A 198 -38.81 13.03 12.53
N LEU A 199 -38.62 11.72 12.68
CA LEU A 199 -37.63 10.96 11.89
C LEU A 199 -37.93 11.01 10.38
N GLY A 200 -39.20 10.95 10.00
CA GLY A 200 -39.66 11.16 8.62
C GLY A 200 -39.29 12.54 8.07
N TYR A 201 -39.49 13.61 8.84
CA TYR A 201 -39.11 14.96 8.42
C TYR A 201 -37.58 15.16 8.34
N ILE A 202 -36.82 14.58 9.27
CA ILE A 202 -35.34 14.59 9.21
C ILE A 202 -34.84 13.89 7.95
N THR A 203 -35.38 12.72 7.62
CA THR A 203 -34.95 11.97 6.43
C THR A 203 -35.27 12.74 5.15
N ILE A 204 -36.41 13.45 5.07
CA ILE A 204 -36.70 14.37 3.97
C ILE A 204 -35.67 15.51 3.90
N ALA A 205 -35.37 16.16 5.02
CA ALA A 205 -34.36 17.23 5.07
C ALA A 205 -32.97 16.74 4.63
N GLN A 206 -32.61 15.51 5.00
CA GLN A 206 -31.36 14.86 4.57
C GLN A 206 -31.34 14.60 3.05
N LEU A 207 -32.46 14.20 2.45
CA LEU A 207 -32.59 14.02 1.00
C LEU A 207 -32.41 15.35 0.26
N PHE A 208 -33.06 16.42 0.74
CA PHE A 208 -32.90 17.76 0.18
C PHE A 208 -31.45 18.26 0.27
N SER A 209 -30.81 18.10 1.43
CA SER A 209 -29.40 18.47 1.62
C SER A 209 -28.49 17.67 0.68
N SER A 210 -28.70 16.36 0.56
CA SER A 210 -27.92 15.51 -0.35
C SER A 210 -28.08 15.91 -1.82
N ALA A 211 -29.29 16.31 -2.23
CA ALA A 211 -29.56 16.79 -3.58
C ALA A 211 -28.90 18.15 -3.86
N ILE A 212 -28.92 19.06 -2.87
CA ILE A 212 -28.24 20.36 -2.95
C ILE A 212 -26.72 20.15 -3.07
N PHE A 213 -26.12 19.29 -2.25
CA PHE A 213 -24.69 18.98 -2.35
C PHE A 213 -24.33 18.36 -3.70
N ALA A 214 -25.13 17.42 -4.21
CA ALA A 214 -24.93 16.86 -5.55
C ALA A 214 -25.01 17.93 -6.65
N LEU A 215 -25.94 18.88 -6.53
CA LEU A 215 -26.10 19.98 -7.48
C LEU A 215 -24.91 20.96 -7.42
N ILE A 216 -24.44 21.31 -6.21
CA ILE A 216 -23.26 22.16 -6.02
C ILE A 216 -22.03 21.49 -6.64
N SER A 217 -21.79 20.22 -6.33
CA SER A 217 -20.68 19.44 -6.89
C SER A 217 -20.76 19.34 -8.42
N TYR A 218 -21.98 19.20 -8.98
CA TYR A 218 -22.18 19.19 -10.43
C TYR A 218 -21.84 20.55 -11.06
N ILE A 219 -22.29 21.66 -10.46
CA ILE A 219 -22.00 23.02 -10.93
C ILE A 219 -20.50 23.33 -10.84
N GLU A 220 -19.83 22.90 -9.78
CA GLU A 220 -18.37 23.06 -9.62
C GLU A 220 -17.59 22.24 -10.66
N ALA A 221 -18.02 21.01 -10.95
CA ALA A 221 -17.43 20.18 -11.99
C ALA A 221 -17.62 20.80 -13.40
N GLU A 222 -18.78 21.39 -13.69
CA GLU A 222 -19.06 22.07 -14.96
C GLU A 222 -18.22 23.35 -15.11
N ARG A 223 -17.97 24.08 -14.00
CA ARG A 223 -17.05 25.24 -13.97
C ARG A 223 -15.61 24.85 -14.25
N GLN A 224 -15.13 23.73 -13.70
CA GLN A 224 -13.79 23.20 -13.99
C GLN A 224 -13.66 22.76 -15.45
N LYS A 225 -14.68 22.09 -16.00
CA LYS A 225 -14.72 21.67 -17.41
C LYS A 225 -14.65 22.83 -18.41
N ASN A 226 -15.26 23.97 -18.07
CA ASN A 226 -15.19 25.17 -18.91
C ASN A 226 -13.85 25.92 -18.78
N SER A 227 -13.14 25.76 -17.66
CA SER A 227 -11.75 26.21 -17.49
C SER A 227 -10.76 25.36 -18.31
N GLU A 228 -10.96 24.05 -18.36
CA GLU A 228 -10.09 23.08 -19.05
C GLU A 228 -10.23 23.07 -20.59
N LYS A 229 -11.32 23.60 -21.14
CA LYS A 229 -11.50 23.80 -22.60
C LYS A 229 -10.46 24.72 -23.26
N SER A 230 -9.68 25.46 -22.48
CA SER A 230 -8.57 26.28 -23.00
C SER A 230 -7.23 25.52 -23.07
N VAL A 231 -7.13 24.34 -22.48
CA VAL A 231 -5.88 23.56 -22.35
C VAL A 231 -5.98 22.15 -22.96
N GLU A 232 -7.18 21.61 -23.13
CA GLU A 232 -7.40 20.30 -23.77
C GLU A 232 -7.42 20.38 -25.31
N LYS A 233 -6.24 20.43 -25.93
CA LYS A 233 -6.08 19.96 -27.33
C LYS A 233 -4.92 18.99 -27.56
N VAL A 234 -4.22 18.54 -26.51
CA VAL A 234 -2.99 17.73 -26.68
C VAL A 234 -2.96 16.42 -25.88
N VAL A 235 -3.90 16.14 -24.96
CA VAL A 235 -3.83 14.90 -24.17
C VAL A 235 -5.19 14.23 -24.07
N GLN A 236 -5.58 13.48 -25.09
CA GLN A 236 -6.55 12.39 -24.93
C GLN A 236 -6.02 11.15 -25.63
N ASN A 237 -5.38 10.30 -24.83
CA ASN A 237 -5.42 8.85 -24.90
C ASN A 237 -4.58 8.34 -23.74
N ASN A 238 -5.19 8.21 -22.55
CA ASN A 238 -4.80 7.21 -21.58
C ASN A 238 -6.00 6.92 -20.68
N GLU A 239 -6.37 5.65 -20.68
CA GLU A 239 -7.55 5.06 -20.07
C GLU A 239 -7.48 5.11 -18.54
N GLU A 240 -8.55 5.62 -17.92
CA GLU A 240 -8.83 5.40 -16.51
C GLU A 240 -9.24 3.94 -16.31
N ASN A 241 -8.31 3.12 -15.82
CA ASN A 241 -8.63 1.79 -15.31
C ASN A 241 -9.38 1.91 -13.98
N LEU A 242 -10.71 1.73 -14.04
CA LEU A 242 -11.56 1.44 -12.90
C LEU A 242 -11.04 0.20 -12.15
N SER A 243 -10.41 0.40 -10.99
CA SER A 243 -10.30 -0.68 -10.01
C SER A 243 -11.70 -0.93 -9.43
N VAL A 244 -12.31 -2.05 -9.80
CA VAL A 244 -13.58 -2.50 -9.21
C VAL A 244 -13.40 -2.66 -7.71
N SER A 245 -14.02 -1.77 -6.92
CA SER A 245 -14.04 -1.87 -5.46
C SER A 245 -14.92 -3.05 -5.05
N HIS A 246 -14.39 -3.97 -4.23
CA HIS A 246 -15.18 -5.09 -3.75
C HIS A 246 -16.08 -4.62 -2.58
N PRO A 247 -17.42 -4.80 -2.64
CA PRO A 247 -18.36 -4.07 -1.79
C PRO A 247 -18.36 -4.44 -0.29
N TRP A 248 -17.83 -5.61 0.09
CA TRP A 248 -17.89 -6.11 1.48
C TRP A 248 -16.53 -6.46 2.09
N PHE A 249 -15.46 -6.46 1.29
CA PHE A 249 -14.15 -6.91 1.75
C PHE A 249 -13.19 -5.73 1.89
N LYS A 250 -12.57 -5.61 3.06
CA LYS A 250 -11.50 -4.67 3.34
C LYS A 250 -10.31 -5.46 3.86
N CYS A 251 -9.15 -5.30 3.22
CA CYS A 251 -7.98 -6.07 3.65
C CYS A 251 -7.50 -5.62 5.03
N THR A 252 -7.21 -6.56 5.92
CA THR A 252 -6.68 -6.30 7.27
C THR A 252 -5.25 -5.76 7.28
N ILE A 253 -4.51 -5.90 6.17
CA ILE A 253 -3.13 -5.40 6.02
C ILE A 253 -3.14 -4.00 5.41
N CYS A 254 -3.68 -3.82 4.21
CA CYS A 254 -3.62 -2.54 3.48
C CYS A 254 -4.86 -1.65 3.67
N LEU A 255 -5.92 -2.15 4.30
CA LEU A 255 -7.18 -1.43 4.52
C LEU A 255 -7.91 -1.00 3.22
N GLU A 256 -7.53 -1.53 2.06
CA GLU A 256 -8.19 -1.25 0.76
C GLU A 256 -9.25 -2.32 0.42
N SER A 257 -10.27 -1.91 -0.36
CA SER A 257 -11.39 -2.75 -0.82
C SER A 257 -11.14 -3.35 -2.22
N THR A 258 -10.13 -4.21 -2.30
CA THR A 258 -9.76 -4.92 -3.55
C THR A 258 -10.29 -6.36 -3.57
N ASN A 259 -10.06 -7.12 -4.64
CA ASN A 259 -10.47 -8.53 -4.70
C ASN A 259 -9.88 -9.37 -3.55
N PRO A 260 -10.72 -10.07 -2.76
CA PRO A 260 -10.27 -10.92 -1.67
C PRO A 260 -9.54 -12.17 -2.16
N SER A 261 -8.53 -12.59 -1.41
CA SER A 261 -7.81 -13.85 -1.58
C SER A 261 -7.76 -14.55 -0.22
N ALA A 262 -8.11 -15.83 -0.20
CA ALA A 262 -8.16 -16.62 1.03
C ALA A 262 -6.93 -17.53 1.15
N LEU A 263 -6.34 -17.57 2.34
CA LEU A 263 -5.36 -18.57 2.71
C LEU A 263 -6.05 -19.87 3.17
N PHE A 264 -5.31 -20.99 3.23
CA PHE A 264 -5.83 -22.28 3.68
C PHE A 264 -6.40 -22.25 5.11
N CYS A 265 -5.86 -21.38 5.97
CA CYS A 265 -6.38 -21.13 7.31
C CYS A 265 -7.72 -20.37 7.34
N GLY A 266 -8.29 -20.00 6.20
CA GLY A 266 -9.58 -19.31 6.08
C GLY A 266 -9.53 -17.78 6.21
N HIS A 267 -8.38 -17.20 6.56
CA HIS A 267 -8.19 -15.75 6.60
C HIS A 267 -8.12 -15.13 5.20
N ILE A 268 -8.68 -13.93 5.07
CA ILE A 268 -8.87 -13.26 3.78
C ILE A 268 -8.06 -11.96 3.74
N PHE A 269 -7.27 -11.78 2.70
CA PHE A 269 -6.43 -10.60 2.49
C PHE A 269 -6.49 -10.16 1.01
N CYS A 270 -5.93 -8.98 0.70
CA CYS A 270 -5.72 -8.58 -0.68
C CYS A 270 -4.64 -9.46 -1.33
N TRP A 271 -4.78 -9.80 -2.62
CA TRP A 271 -3.78 -10.63 -3.32
C TRP A 271 -2.37 -10.05 -3.24
N SER A 272 -2.23 -8.73 -3.42
CA SER A 272 -0.92 -8.05 -3.31
C SER A 272 -0.32 -8.16 -1.91
N CYS A 273 -1.13 -8.14 -0.86
CA CYS A 273 -0.70 -8.20 0.53
C CYS A 273 -0.18 -9.60 0.90
N ILE A 274 -0.89 -10.65 0.46
CA ILE A 274 -0.43 -12.04 0.64
C ILE A 274 0.85 -12.26 -0.15
N GLN A 275 0.91 -11.78 -1.39
CA GLN A 275 2.07 -11.93 -2.25
C GLN A 275 3.31 -11.30 -1.60
N GLU A 276 3.21 -10.06 -1.12
CA GLU A 276 4.29 -9.35 -0.42
C GLU A 276 4.71 -10.08 0.88
N HIS A 277 3.75 -10.58 1.66
CA HIS A 277 4.03 -11.34 2.89
C HIS A 277 4.79 -12.65 2.61
N CYS A 278 4.40 -13.38 1.56
CA CYS A 278 5.08 -14.59 1.12
C CYS A 278 6.52 -14.27 0.67
N TYR A 279 6.73 -13.22 -0.14
CA TYR A 279 8.07 -12.84 -0.59
C TYR A 279 8.99 -12.41 0.56
N SER A 280 8.46 -11.63 1.51
CA SER A 280 9.23 -11.23 2.70
C SER A 280 9.70 -12.46 3.49
N SER A 281 8.82 -13.44 3.72
CA SER A 281 9.16 -14.68 4.45
C SER A 281 10.19 -15.55 3.72
N ILE A 282 10.20 -15.50 2.38
CA ILE A 282 11.17 -16.21 1.55
C ILE A 282 12.55 -15.55 1.64
N SER A 283 12.61 -14.21 1.64
CA SER A 283 13.89 -13.47 1.75
C SER A 283 14.64 -13.77 3.05
N THR A 284 13.90 -14.00 4.14
CA THR A 284 14.43 -14.31 5.48
C THR A 284 14.62 -15.81 5.73
N SER A 285 14.37 -16.67 4.73
CA SER A 285 14.42 -18.14 4.88
C SER A 285 13.50 -18.70 5.99
N SER A 286 12.48 -17.96 6.42
CA SER A 286 11.53 -18.36 7.44
C SER A 286 10.32 -19.11 6.83
N PRO A 287 9.65 -20.01 7.58
CA PRO A 287 8.41 -20.62 7.11
C PRO A 287 7.34 -19.55 6.85
N ILE A 288 6.60 -19.68 5.74
CA ILE A 288 5.52 -18.73 5.39
C ILE A 288 4.35 -18.98 6.33
N ARG A 289 3.95 -17.93 7.06
CA ARG A 289 2.90 -17.98 8.06
C ARG A 289 1.74 -17.09 7.68
N CYS A 290 0.54 -17.40 8.14
CA CYS A 290 -0.59 -16.48 8.01
C CYS A 290 -0.32 -15.21 8.84
N PRO A 291 -0.50 -13.99 8.28
CA PRO A 291 -0.34 -12.74 9.03
C PRO A 291 -1.22 -12.64 10.28
N GLN A 292 -2.36 -13.34 10.28
CA GLN A 292 -3.36 -13.24 11.34
C GLN A 292 -3.29 -14.40 12.34
N CYS A 293 -3.31 -15.65 11.88
CA CYS A 293 -3.28 -16.81 12.78
C CYS A 293 -1.92 -17.51 12.90
N ARG A 294 -0.90 -17.03 12.19
CA ARG A 294 0.46 -17.60 12.17
C ARG A 294 0.55 -19.07 11.72
N LEU A 295 -0.54 -19.65 11.20
CA LEU A 295 -0.55 -21.01 10.66
C LEU A 295 0.35 -21.09 9.43
N GLU A 296 1.22 -22.09 9.40
CA GLU A 296 2.15 -22.30 8.31
C GLU A 296 1.43 -22.83 7.07
N PHE A 297 1.74 -22.26 5.91
CA PHE A 297 1.21 -22.73 4.65
C PHE A 297 2.26 -22.63 3.56
N GLU A 298 2.27 -23.62 2.67
CA GLU A 298 3.19 -23.64 1.54
C GLU A 298 2.51 -23.04 0.31
N SER A 299 3.13 -22.03 -0.29
CA SER A 299 2.73 -21.60 -1.63
C SER A 299 3.46 -22.45 -2.67
N ARG A 300 2.76 -22.91 -3.72
CA ARG A 300 3.39 -23.65 -4.84
C ARG A 300 4.54 -22.86 -5.47
N ASP A 301 4.42 -21.53 -5.53
CA ASP A 301 5.48 -20.65 -6.02
C ASP A 301 6.68 -20.57 -5.05
N ALA A 302 6.47 -20.66 -3.73
CA ALA A 302 7.56 -20.63 -2.73
C ALA A 302 8.41 -21.90 -2.74
N HIS A 303 7.80 -23.07 -2.93
CA HIS A 303 8.54 -24.31 -3.13
C HIS A 303 9.40 -24.22 -4.39
N GLN A 304 8.85 -23.67 -5.49
CA GLN A 304 9.61 -23.42 -6.71
C GLN A 304 10.76 -22.44 -6.49
N ILE A 305 10.55 -21.34 -5.74
CA ILE A 305 11.63 -20.38 -5.42
C ILE A 305 12.74 -21.04 -4.58
N ARG A 306 12.37 -21.82 -3.56
CA ARG A 306 13.34 -22.55 -2.71
C ARG A 306 14.11 -23.60 -3.51
N GLN A 307 13.43 -24.41 -4.32
CA GLN A 307 14.07 -25.37 -5.24
C GLN A 307 14.93 -24.68 -6.32
N PHE A 308 14.50 -23.52 -6.84
CA PHE A 308 15.31 -22.71 -7.76
C PHE A 308 16.59 -22.23 -7.07
N SER A 309 16.50 -21.77 -5.82
CA SER A 309 17.67 -21.27 -5.08
C SER A 309 18.66 -22.38 -4.68
N SER A 310 18.19 -23.62 -4.52
CA SER A 310 19.02 -24.75 -4.10
C SER A 310 19.65 -25.53 -5.24
N SER A 311 19.14 -25.39 -6.47
CA SER A 311 19.56 -26.22 -7.61
C SER A 311 20.88 -25.77 -8.26
N PHE A 312 21.22 -24.48 -8.21
CA PHE A 312 22.49 -23.96 -8.71
C PHE A 312 22.98 -22.79 -7.85
N ALA A 313 24.09 -23.00 -7.12
CA ALA A 313 24.66 -22.00 -6.22
C ALA A 313 25.54 -21.02 -7.00
N HIS A 314 25.07 -19.78 -7.17
CA HIS A 314 25.91 -18.66 -7.63
C HIS A 314 26.98 -18.34 -6.57
N PRO A 315 28.20 -17.97 -6.97
CA PRO A 315 29.23 -17.59 -6.02
C PRO A 315 28.80 -16.37 -5.17
N PRO A 316 29.32 -16.23 -3.94
CA PRO A 316 29.01 -15.09 -3.09
C PRO A 316 29.59 -13.79 -3.69
N VAL A 317 28.69 -12.87 -4.04
CA VAL A 317 29.01 -11.53 -4.55
C VAL A 317 28.26 -10.54 -3.69
N TYR A 318 28.99 -9.69 -2.99
CA TYR A 318 28.46 -8.62 -2.16
C TYR A 318 28.37 -7.35 -3.01
N PHE A 319 27.15 -6.86 -3.23
CA PHE A 319 26.91 -5.64 -3.98
C PHE A 319 26.16 -4.63 -3.13
N THR A 320 26.60 -3.38 -3.15
CA THR A 320 25.82 -2.26 -2.61
C THR A 320 26.11 -0.96 -3.36
N GLY A 321 25.24 0.03 -3.19
CA GLY A 321 25.33 1.32 -3.86
C GLY A 321 25.15 2.48 -2.90
N ILE A 322 25.90 3.57 -3.11
CA ILE A 322 25.79 4.81 -2.34
C ILE A 322 25.61 6.04 -3.26
N GLN A 323 24.59 6.84 -2.99
CA GLN A 323 24.30 8.05 -3.79
C GLN A 323 25.34 9.14 -3.53
N PRO A 324 25.88 9.79 -4.59
CA PRO A 324 26.82 10.90 -4.47
C PRO A 324 26.08 12.18 -4.04
N THR A 325 25.76 12.27 -2.76
CA THR A 325 25.09 13.42 -2.13
C THR A 325 26.08 14.41 -1.52
N GLY A 326 27.35 14.38 -1.93
CA GLY A 326 28.46 15.12 -1.31
C GLY A 326 29.11 14.34 -0.17
N ILE A 327 29.76 15.03 0.77
CA ILE A 327 30.54 14.41 1.85
C ILE A 327 29.60 13.63 2.80
N PRO A 328 29.89 12.37 3.17
CA PRO A 328 29.12 11.61 4.15
C PRO A 328 29.16 12.25 5.54
N HIS A 329 28.05 12.13 6.28
CA HIS A 329 28.01 12.46 7.70
C HIS A 329 28.20 11.22 8.58
N LEU A 330 28.39 11.40 9.89
CA LEU A 330 28.59 10.30 10.84
C LEU A 330 27.51 9.22 10.75
N GLY A 331 26.24 9.62 10.61
CA GLY A 331 25.15 8.67 10.37
C GLY A 331 25.32 7.78 9.11
N ASN A 332 25.93 8.28 8.03
CA ASN A 332 26.27 7.44 6.88
C ASN A 332 27.49 6.57 7.15
N TYR A 333 28.48 7.10 7.87
CA TYR A 333 29.70 6.38 8.19
C TYR A 333 29.41 5.14 9.05
N PHE A 334 28.79 5.32 10.21
CA PHE A 334 28.48 4.21 11.13
C PHE A 334 27.35 3.31 10.61
N GLY A 335 26.39 3.87 9.87
CA GLY A 335 25.28 3.10 9.32
C GLY A 335 25.64 2.23 8.12
N PHE A 336 26.72 2.55 7.40
CA PHE A 336 27.03 1.90 6.12
C PHE A 336 28.53 1.71 5.86
N ILE A 337 29.34 2.78 5.93
CA ILE A 337 30.75 2.73 5.51
C ILE A 337 31.56 1.81 6.44
N GLU A 338 31.44 1.99 7.76
CA GLU A 338 32.13 1.14 8.72
C GLU A 338 31.72 -0.33 8.58
N PRO A 339 30.40 -0.68 8.54
CA PRO A 339 29.97 -2.04 8.25
C PRO A 339 30.59 -2.63 6.98
N TRP A 340 30.69 -1.84 5.90
CA TRP A 340 31.32 -2.27 4.66
C TRP A 340 32.82 -2.55 4.83
N THR A 341 33.56 -1.67 5.51
CA THR A 341 34.99 -1.88 5.78
C THR A 341 35.26 -3.05 6.70
N ASP A 342 34.34 -3.36 7.61
CA ASP A 342 34.44 -4.55 8.45
C ASP A 342 34.19 -5.83 7.64
N PHE A 343 33.17 -5.84 6.75
CA PHE A 343 32.97 -6.95 5.80
C PHE A 343 34.21 -7.17 4.93
N GLN A 344 34.84 -6.09 4.48
CA GLN A 344 36.07 -6.15 3.69
C GLN A 344 37.22 -6.88 4.42
N LYS A 345 37.27 -6.78 5.75
CA LYS A 345 38.29 -7.42 6.59
C LYS A 345 37.93 -8.86 6.98
N THR A 346 36.65 -9.17 7.15
CA THR A 346 36.19 -10.47 7.68
C THR A 346 35.86 -11.49 6.60
N LEU A 347 35.46 -11.04 5.40
CA LEU A 347 35.10 -11.93 4.29
C LEU A 347 36.35 -12.55 3.65
N PRO A 348 36.28 -13.82 3.20
CA PRO A 348 37.38 -14.47 2.48
C PRO A 348 37.88 -13.65 1.29
N SER A 349 39.19 -13.66 1.03
CA SER A 349 39.80 -12.83 -0.01
C SER A 349 39.24 -13.09 -1.42
N GLN A 350 38.76 -14.30 -1.70
CA GLN A 350 38.12 -14.64 -2.98
C GLN A 350 36.69 -14.10 -3.16
N THR A 351 36.02 -13.66 -2.08
CA THR A 351 34.64 -13.16 -2.15
C THR A 351 34.60 -11.82 -2.86
N GLN A 352 33.84 -11.69 -3.95
CA GLN A 352 33.75 -10.44 -4.69
C GLN A 352 32.95 -9.40 -3.91
N MET A 353 33.51 -8.20 -3.77
CA MET A 353 32.88 -7.06 -3.12
C MET A 353 32.82 -5.90 -4.10
N ILE A 354 31.62 -5.36 -4.31
CA ILE A 354 31.35 -4.36 -5.33
C ILE A 354 30.59 -3.20 -4.68
N LEU A 355 31.14 -1.99 -4.82
CA LEU A 355 30.57 -0.77 -4.29
C LEU A 355 30.39 0.24 -5.43
N ALA A 356 29.14 0.53 -5.78
CA ALA A 356 28.82 1.49 -6.82
C ALA A 356 28.54 2.89 -6.23
N ILE A 357 29.17 3.91 -6.79
CA ILE A 357 28.73 5.30 -6.61
C ILE A 357 27.58 5.53 -7.59
N VAL A 358 26.36 5.53 -7.06
CA VAL A 358 25.12 5.51 -7.87
C VAL A 358 24.68 6.90 -8.30
N ASP A 359 25.40 7.45 -9.28
CA ASP A 359 25.16 8.78 -9.85
C ASP A 359 23.89 8.88 -10.71
N GLN A 360 23.46 7.81 -11.39
CA GLN A 360 22.18 7.79 -12.10
C GLN A 360 20.99 7.86 -11.13
N HIS A 361 21.11 7.25 -9.94
CA HIS A 361 20.09 7.40 -8.89
C HIS A 361 19.99 8.82 -8.33
N ALA A 362 21.09 9.58 -8.34
CA ALA A 362 21.12 10.95 -7.83
C ALA A 362 20.24 11.92 -8.65
N ILE A 363 19.96 11.61 -9.91
CA ILE A 363 19.13 12.42 -10.81
C ILE A 363 17.68 11.91 -10.92
N SER A 364 17.29 10.89 -10.14
CA SER A 364 15.94 10.31 -10.15
C SER A 364 14.83 11.30 -9.76
N LEU A 365 15.16 12.29 -8.93
CA LEU A 365 14.25 13.37 -8.49
C LEU A 365 14.33 14.62 -9.38
N GLY A 366 15.12 14.58 -10.45
CA GLY A 366 15.40 15.72 -11.32
C GLY A 366 16.91 15.96 -11.48
N PRO A 367 17.32 16.64 -12.57
CA PRO A 367 18.73 16.91 -12.84
C PRO A 367 19.35 17.83 -11.78
N LEU A 368 20.61 17.55 -11.45
CA LEU A 368 21.45 18.43 -10.64
C LEU A 368 22.37 19.26 -11.56
N PRO A 369 22.80 20.47 -11.14
CA PRO A 369 23.84 21.21 -11.87
C PRO A 369 25.07 20.32 -12.10
N ALA A 370 25.58 20.30 -13.33
CA ALA A 370 26.62 19.36 -13.75
C ALA A 370 27.86 19.41 -12.84
N ASP A 371 28.33 20.60 -12.49
CA ASP A 371 29.51 20.78 -11.63
C ASP A 371 29.28 20.29 -10.21
N LYS A 372 28.06 20.43 -9.69
CA LYS A 372 27.68 19.91 -8.38
C LYS A 372 27.70 18.38 -8.37
N LEU A 373 27.16 17.74 -9.41
CA LEU A 373 27.16 16.29 -9.52
C LEU A 373 28.59 15.73 -9.63
N ARG A 374 29.41 16.31 -10.53
CA ARG A 374 30.83 15.92 -10.68
C ARG A 374 31.59 16.04 -9.36
N LYS A 375 31.45 17.18 -8.68
CA LYS A 375 32.08 17.43 -7.38
C LYS A 375 31.61 16.42 -6.32
N ASN A 376 30.31 16.13 -6.28
CA ASN A 376 29.76 15.18 -5.32
C ASN A 376 30.23 13.74 -5.56
N ILE A 377 30.35 13.30 -6.82
CA ILE A 377 30.86 11.98 -7.17
C ILE A 377 32.31 11.85 -6.67
N ARG A 378 33.16 12.83 -7.03
CA ARG A 378 34.57 12.83 -6.60
C ARG A 378 34.70 12.86 -5.07
N ARG A 379 33.95 13.75 -4.41
CA ARG A 379 33.96 13.85 -2.94
C ARG A 379 33.50 12.57 -2.26
N MET A 380 32.48 11.91 -2.78
CA MET A 380 32.01 10.62 -2.26
C MET A 380 33.11 9.56 -2.41
N ALA A 381 33.75 9.47 -3.57
CA ALA A 381 34.84 8.52 -3.79
C ALA A 381 36.03 8.75 -2.84
N CYS A 382 36.49 10.01 -2.71
CA CYS A 382 37.53 10.39 -1.76
C CYS A 382 37.14 10.01 -0.33
N SER A 383 35.89 10.28 0.06
CA SER A 383 35.35 9.98 1.39
C SER A 383 35.37 8.48 1.70
N LEU A 384 34.99 7.64 0.73
CA LEU A 384 34.97 6.18 0.90
C LEU A 384 36.39 5.63 1.07
N ILE A 385 37.34 6.04 0.22
CA ILE A 385 38.73 5.59 0.27
C ILE A 385 39.43 6.10 1.54
N ALA A 386 39.17 7.35 1.93
CA ALA A 386 39.68 7.93 3.16
C ALA A 386 39.16 7.18 4.40
N SER A 387 37.90 6.75 4.35
CA SER A 387 37.22 6.00 5.43
C SER A 387 37.65 4.53 5.54
N GLY A 388 38.48 4.02 4.63
CA GLY A 388 39.04 2.67 4.69
C GLY A 388 38.50 1.67 3.66
N VAL A 389 37.70 2.12 2.68
CA VAL A 389 37.38 1.28 1.51
C VAL A 389 38.66 1.09 0.70
N ASP A 390 39.10 -0.15 0.53
CA ASP A 390 40.30 -0.48 -0.22
C ASP A 390 39.92 -0.83 -1.67
N PRO A 391 40.28 -0.01 -2.67
CA PRO A 391 39.95 -0.26 -4.07
C PRO A 391 40.56 -1.53 -4.66
N ASN A 392 41.56 -2.13 -4.01
CA ASN A 392 42.13 -3.42 -4.43
C ASN A 392 41.28 -4.60 -3.97
N ARG A 393 40.55 -4.46 -2.87
CA ARG A 393 39.69 -5.50 -2.29
C ARG A 393 38.22 -5.32 -2.70
N THR A 394 37.77 -4.08 -2.85
CA THR A 394 36.43 -3.68 -3.27
C THR A 394 36.49 -3.05 -4.65
N LEU A 395 35.70 -3.57 -5.60
CA LEU A 395 35.50 -2.93 -6.89
C LEU A 395 34.64 -1.67 -6.71
N LEU A 396 35.32 -0.53 -6.51
CA LEU A 396 34.72 0.80 -6.38
C LEU A 396 34.64 1.47 -7.76
N PHE A 397 33.44 1.76 -8.25
CA PHE A 397 33.24 2.36 -9.58
C PHE A 397 32.04 3.33 -9.61
N ARG A 398 31.91 4.12 -10.69
CA ARG A 398 30.75 5.00 -10.92
C ARG A 398 29.70 4.25 -11.72
N GLN A 399 28.44 4.29 -11.29
CA GLN A 399 27.33 3.59 -11.95
C GLN A 399 27.21 3.99 -13.43
N SER A 400 27.37 5.28 -13.76
CA SER A 400 27.31 5.79 -15.14
C SER A 400 28.41 5.25 -16.08
N ASP A 401 29.50 4.67 -15.57
CA ASP A 401 30.53 4.04 -16.40
C ASP A 401 30.06 2.70 -17.00
N VAL A 402 28.96 2.13 -16.51
CA VAL A 402 28.47 0.79 -16.87
C VAL A 402 27.10 0.91 -17.54
N PRO A 403 27.05 1.12 -18.88
CA PRO A 403 25.79 1.30 -19.61
C PRO A 403 24.85 0.08 -19.54
N GLN A 404 25.40 -1.11 -19.27
CA GLN A 404 24.66 -2.38 -19.15
C GLN A 404 23.62 -2.33 -18.02
N ILE A 405 23.87 -1.54 -16.97
CA ILE A 405 22.90 -1.33 -15.87
C ILE A 405 21.61 -0.71 -16.41
N ALA A 406 21.72 0.32 -17.25
CA ALA A 406 20.54 0.95 -17.86
C ALA A 406 19.83 0.00 -18.84
N GLN A 407 20.59 -0.79 -19.60
CA GLN A 407 20.04 -1.81 -20.51
C GLN A 407 19.25 -2.88 -19.73
N LEU A 408 19.81 -3.41 -18.66
CA LEU A 408 19.12 -4.39 -17.81
C LEU A 408 17.91 -3.78 -17.11
N SER A 409 17.99 -2.52 -16.67
CA SER A 409 16.85 -1.81 -16.09
C SER A 409 15.66 -1.72 -17.05
N TRP A 410 15.92 -1.50 -18.35
CA TRP A 410 14.88 -1.50 -19.37
C TRP A 410 14.21 -2.87 -19.51
N ILE A 411 15.03 -3.93 -19.58
CA ILE A 411 14.57 -5.32 -19.65
C ILE A 411 13.71 -5.66 -18.43
N LEU A 412 14.17 -5.36 -17.22
CA LEU A 412 13.42 -5.61 -15.98
C LEU A 412 12.11 -4.79 -15.92
N GLY A 413 12.10 -3.60 -16.51
CA GLY A 413 10.89 -2.79 -16.66
C GLY A 413 9.78 -3.48 -17.44
N SER A 414 10.11 -4.32 -18.43
CA SER A 414 9.13 -5.11 -19.18
C SER A 414 8.40 -6.16 -18.34
N LEU A 415 8.93 -6.52 -17.16
CA LEU A 415 8.34 -7.48 -16.23
C LEU A 415 7.46 -6.83 -15.15
N GLN A 416 7.34 -5.50 -15.15
CA GLN A 416 6.60 -4.75 -14.15
C GLN A 416 5.53 -3.85 -14.79
N THR A 417 4.59 -3.42 -13.96
CA THR A 417 3.55 -2.48 -14.35
C THR A 417 3.68 -1.18 -13.57
N THR A 418 3.28 -0.08 -14.18
CA THR A 418 3.21 1.24 -13.54
C THR A 418 2.42 1.19 -12.23
N SER A 419 1.31 0.46 -12.21
CA SER A 419 0.47 0.30 -11.00
C SER A 419 1.19 -0.40 -9.85
N LYS A 420 2.10 -1.35 -10.10
CA LYS A 420 2.89 -2.00 -9.05
C LYS A 420 3.94 -1.06 -8.48
N LEU A 421 4.64 -0.32 -9.36
CA LEU A 421 5.66 0.64 -8.95
C LEU A 421 5.05 1.83 -8.18
N ALA A 422 3.88 2.31 -8.61
CA ALA A 422 3.19 3.44 -7.97
C ALA A 422 2.66 3.11 -6.56
N ARG A 423 2.58 1.83 -6.20
CA ARG A 423 2.16 1.40 -4.85
C ARG A 423 3.29 1.41 -3.83
N LEU A 424 4.54 1.50 -4.27
CA LEU A 424 5.70 1.51 -3.37
C LEU A 424 5.60 2.69 -2.39
N PRO A 425 5.67 2.46 -1.07
CA PRO A 425 5.58 3.51 -0.05
C PRO A 425 6.58 4.65 -0.26
N GLN A 426 7.82 4.35 -0.67
CA GLN A 426 8.81 5.40 -0.96
C GLN A 426 8.41 6.29 -2.14
N PHE A 427 7.75 5.73 -3.16
CA PHE A 427 7.20 6.52 -4.26
C PHE A 427 6.07 7.41 -3.76
N LYS A 428 5.11 6.86 -2.98
CA LYS A 428 4.00 7.62 -2.40
C LYS A 428 4.48 8.75 -1.49
N GLU A 429 5.49 8.53 -0.66
CA GLU A 429 6.00 9.56 0.26
C GLU A 429 6.75 10.66 -0.49
N LYS A 430 7.61 10.31 -1.45
CA LYS A 430 8.41 11.28 -2.19
C LYS A 430 7.60 12.03 -3.24
N SER A 431 6.56 11.41 -3.81
CA SER A 431 5.68 12.05 -4.79
C SER A 431 4.89 13.22 -4.18
N LEU A 432 4.53 13.15 -2.90
CA LEU A 432 3.86 14.23 -2.16
C LEU A 432 4.68 15.53 -2.11
N ARG A 433 6.00 15.47 -2.34
CA ARG A 433 6.87 16.65 -2.38
C ARG A 433 6.69 17.47 -3.66
N PHE A 434 6.12 16.88 -4.71
CA PHE A 434 5.91 17.53 -6.00
C PHE A 434 4.49 18.09 -6.08
N LYS A 435 4.37 19.41 -6.26
CA LYS A 435 3.07 20.10 -6.41
C LYS A 435 2.54 19.86 -7.82
N LYS A 436 1.21 19.77 -7.98
CA LYS A 436 0.49 19.60 -9.27
C LYS A 436 0.69 18.26 -10.00
N GLY A 437 1.34 17.28 -9.39
CA GLY A 437 1.51 15.96 -10.02
C GLY A 437 2.66 15.86 -11.03
N ASP A 438 3.52 16.89 -11.13
CA ASP A 438 4.74 16.90 -11.95
C ASP A 438 5.83 16.02 -11.33
N ILE A 439 5.57 14.72 -11.25
CA ILE A 439 6.44 13.73 -10.62
C ILE A 439 7.44 13.21 -11.67
N PRO A 440 8.75 13.28 -11.43
CA PRO A 440 9.75 12.73 -12.35
C PRO A 440 9.55 11.23 -12.58
N VAL A 441 9.60 10.78 -13.84
CA VAL A 441 9.51 9.35 -14.20
C VAL A 441 10.61 8.53 -13.51
N GLY A 442 11.80 9.12 -13.35
CA GLY A 442 12.92 8.49 -12.64
C GLY A 442 12.58 8.12 -11.18
N LEU A 443 11.70 8.86 -10.51
CA LEU A 443 11.27 8.54 -9.16
C LEU A 443 10.39 7.27 -9.13
N LEU A 444 9.65 6.98 -10.21
CA LEU A 444 8.85 5.77 -10.33
C LEU A 444 9.72 4.56 -10.69
N THR A 445 10.72 4.76 -11.55
CA THR A 445 11.49 3.66 -12.16
C THR A 445 12.83 3.37 -11.48
N TYR A 446 13.35 4.23 -10.59
CA TYR A 446 14.62 3.95 -9.89
C TYR A 446 14.66 2.59 -9.17
N PRO A 447 13.57 2.01 -8.64
CA PRO A 447 13.64 0.68 -8.03
C PRO A 447 14.00 -0.42 -9.04
N LEU A 448 13.63 -0.26 -10.32
CA LEU A 448 14.07 -1.15 -11.41
C LEU A 448 15.56 -1.00 -11.67
N LEU A 449 16.05 0.24 -11.67
CA LEU A 449 17.47 0.55 -11.82
C LEU A 449 18.29 -0.05 -10.66
N GLN A 450 17.77 0.03 -9.44
CA GLN A 450 18.38 -0.59 -8.26
C GLN A 450 18.46 -2.12 -8.40
N ALA A 451 17.44 -2.77 -8.95
CA ALA A 451 17.49 -4.19 -9.24
C ALA A 451 18.53 -4.51 -10.32
N ALA A 452 18.61 -3.69 -11.37
CA ALA A 452 19.61 -3.83 -12.42
C ALA A 452 21.03 -3.64 -11.91
N ASP A 453 21.26 -2.72 -10.97
CA ASP A 453 22.57 -2.51 -10.33
C ASP A 453 23.10 -3.80 -9.72
N VAL A 454 22.28 -4.50 -8.92
CA VAL A 454 22.68 -5.74 -8.25
C VAL A 454 22.80 -6.90 -9.24
N LEU A 455 21.81 -7.05 -10.12
CA LEU A 455 21.71 -8.22 -11.00
C LEU A 455 22.73 -8.20 -12.14
N SER A 456 23.18 -7.02 -12.60
CA SER A 456 24.22 -6.90 -13.63
C SER A 456 25.54 -7.56 -13.21
N PHE A 457 25.82 -7.62 -11.91
CA PHE A 457 27.02 -8.24 -11.35
C PHE A 457 26.74 -9.60 -10.69
N LYS A 458 25.55 -10.18 -10.92
CA LYS A 458 25.10 -11.40 -10.24
C LYS A 458 25.26 -11.30 -8.72
N GLY A 459 24.91 -10.14 -8.14
CA GLY A 459 24.97 -9.89 -6.71
C GLY A 459 24.08 -10.86 -5.93
N THR A 460 24.66 -11.64 -5.02
CA THR A 460 23.92 -12.61 -4.18
C THR A 460 23.64 -12.09 -2.78
N HIS A 461 24.46 -11.17 -2.28
CA HIS A 461 24.36 -10.59 -0.95
C HIS A 461 24.30 -9.06 -1.06
N VAL A 462 23.27 -8.43 -0.49
CA VAL A 462 23.05 -6.98 -0.59
C VAL A 462 23.01 -6.38 0.81
N PRO A 463 24.11 -5.75 1.27
CA PRO A 463 24.16 -5.06 2.55
C PRO A 463 23.34 -3.77 2.52
N VAL A 464 22.16 -3.81 3.12
CA VAL A 464 21.24 -2.66 3.25
C VAL A 464 20.50 -2.70 4.58
N GLY A 465 20.15 -1.53 5.10
CA GLY A 465 19.33 -1.42 6.32
C GLY A 465 17.88 -1.86 6.11
N GLU A 466 17.15 -2.06 7.22
CA GLU A 466 15.72 -2.45 7.21
C GLU A 466 14.82 -1.49 6.42
N ASP A 467 15.17 -0.20 6.39
CA ASP A 467 14.48 0.85 5.61
C ASP A 467 14.36 0.51 4.10
N GLN A 468 15.19 -0.42 3.58
CA GLN A 468 15.26 -0.81 2.16
C GLN A 468 14.67 -2.20 1.87
N SER A 469 14.05 -2.85 2.86
CA SER A 469 13.44 -4.20 2.72
C SER A 469 12.45 -4.30 1.55
N GLN A 470 11.63 -3.27 1.32
CA GLN A 470 10.67 -3.24 0.21
C GLN A 470 11.33 -3.26 -1.17
N HIS A 471 12.46 -2.55 -1.34
CA HIS A 471 13.22 -2.61 -2.59
C HIS A 471 13.89 -3.97 -2.77
N MET A 472 14.36 -4.59 -1.69
CA MET A 472 14.87 -5.97 -1.73
C MET A 472 13.80 -6.98 -2.14
N ASN A 473 12.56 -6.80 -1.68
CA ASN A 473 11.41 -7.62 -2.11
C ASN A 473 11.12 -7.45 -3.60
N LEU A 474 11.12 -6.22 -4.11
CA LEU A 474 10.94 -5.96 -5.54
C LEU A 474 12.07 -6.60 -6.37
N LEU A 475 13.32 -6.42 -5.96
CA LEU A 475 14.51 -6.94 -6.62
C LEU A 475 14.49 -8.48 -6.67
N THR A 476 14.15 -9.13 -5.55
CA THR A 476 13.96 -10.59 -5.46
C THR A 476 12.83 -11.04 -6.39
N GLY A 477 11.69 -10.34 -6.36
CA GLY A 477 10.53 -10.62 -7.19
C GLY A 477 10.82 -10.45 -8.69
N LEU A 478 11.62 -9.46 -9.07
CA LEU A 478 12.09 -9.24 -10.44
C LEU A 478 13.00 -10.36 -10.93
N SER A 479 13.98 -10.77 -10.12
CA SER A 479 14.86 -11.89 -10.45
C SER A 479 14.05 -13.17 -10.66
N TYR A 480 13.12 -13.47 -9.75
CA TYR A 480 12.23 -14.62 -9.90
C TYR A 480 11.34 -14.53 -11.13
N ALA A 481 10.71 -13.37 -11.38
CA ALA A 481 9.87 -13.16 -12.55
C ALA A 481 10.66 -13.37 -13.85
N PHE A 482 11.89 -12.89 -13.92
CA PHE A 482 12.78 -13.09 -15.06
C PHE A 482 13.06 -14.58 -15.28
N SER A 483 13.53 -15.27 -14.25
CA SER A 483 13.85 -16.70 -14.28
C SER A 483 12.64 -17.56 -14.68
N LYS A 484 11.45 -17.22 -14.18
CA LYS A 484 10.19 -17.90 -14.52
C LYS A 484 9.74 -17.64 -15.96
N THR A 485 9.82 -16.39 -16.41
CA THR A 485 9.35 -15.99 -17.74
C THR A 485 10.19 -16.63 -18.86
N PHE A 486 11.50 -16.62 -18.68
CA PHE A 486 12.43 -17.13 -19.70
C PHE A 486 12.96 -18.53 -19.40
N ASN A 487 12.44 -19.20 -18.36
CA ASN A 487 12.85 -20.52 -17.91
C ASN A 487 14.39 -20.68 -17.80
N THR A 488 15.03 -19.73 -17.13
CA THR A 488 16.50 -19.63 -17.02
C THR A 488 16.94 -19.39 -15.58
N GLN A 489 18.25 -19.54 -15.33
CA GLN A 489 18.90 -19.29 -14.03
C GLN A 489 20.10 -18.33 -14.12
N VAL A 490 20.17 -17.55 -15.20
CA VAL A 490 21.25 -16.58 -15.45
C VAL A 490 21.41 -15.58 -14.28
N LEU A 491 20.29 -15.13 -13.69
CA LEU A 491 20.28 -14.14 -12.62
C LEU A 491 20.08 -14.82 -11.25
N PRO A 492 20.88 -14.48 -10.23
CA PRO A 492 20.71 -15.01 -8.88
C PRO A 492 19.52 -14.36 -8.18
N ILE A 493 19.05 -15.03 -7.12
CA ILE A 493 18.06 -14.48 -6.19
C ILE A 493 18.82 -13.85 -5.01
N PRO A 494 18.89 -12.50 -4.90
CA PRO A 494 19.75 -11.87 -3.92
C PRO A 494 19.16 -11.89 -2.51
N LYS A 495 20.03 -11.95 -1.51
CA LYS A 495 19.67 -11.97 -0.09
C LYS A 495 20.04 -10.64 0.56
N GLN A 496 19.15 -10.13 1.39
CA GLN A 496 19.45 -8.97 2.23
C GLN A 496 20.43 -9.38 3.33
N VAL A 497 21.49 -8.61 3.51
CA VAL A 497 22.42 -8.75 4.62
C VAL A 497 22.27 -7.54 5.52
N THR A 498 21.60 -7.73 6.67
CA THR A 498 21.47 -6.68 7.68
C THR A 498 22.49 -6.96 8.78
N ARG A 499 23.28 -5.95 9.15
CA ARG A 499 24.08 -6.00 10.38
C ARG A 499 23.26 -5.37 11.49
N GLU A 500 23.35 -5.94 12.68
CA GLU A 500 22.91 -5.28 13.92
C GLU A 500 23.84 -4.09 14.17
N CYS A 501 23.56 -2.96 13.52
CA CYS A 501 24.32 -1.74 13.78
C CYS A 501 23.82 -1.12 15.08
N HIS A 502 24.77 -0.87 16.00
CA HIS A 502 24.53 -0.12 17.22
C HIS A 502 24.05 1.29 16.88
N SER A 503 22.80 1.57 17.24
CA SER A 503 22.15 2.88 17.24
C SER A 503 21.85 3.52 15.87
N ARG A 504 20.57 3.84 15.65
CA ARG A 504 20.14 4.74 14.59
C ARG A 504 20.59 6.16 14.95
N ILE A 505 21.74 6.60 14.42
CA ILE A 505 22.28 7.94 14.73
C ILE A 505 21.31 9.04 14.28
N ARG A 506 20.90 9.85 15.26
CA ARG A 506 19.89 10.90 15.09
C ARG A 506 20.54 12.28 14.96
N SER A 507 19.76 13.26 14.51
CA SER A 507 20.22 14.65 14.34
C SER A 507 20.60 15.27 15.70
N LEU A 508 21.68 16.06 15.72
CA LEU A 508 22.15 16.77 16.93
C LEU A 508 21.18 17.88 17.37
N ARG A 509 20.30 18.33 16.48
CA ARG A 509 19.33 19.40 16.72
C ARG A 509 17.88 18.93 16.75
N GLU A 510 17.59 17.78 16.18
CA GLU A 510 16.26 17.22 16.13
C GLU A 510 16.36 15.73 16.47
N PRO A 511 16.49 15.38 17.77
CA PRO A 511 16.74 14.01 18.19
C PRO A 511 15.68 13.03 17.73
N GLU A 512 14.48 13.46 17.35
CA GLU A 512 13.44 12.57 16.80
C GLU A 512 13.73 12.11 15.36
N LYS A 513 14.53 12.87 14.61
CA LYS A 513 14.80 12.62 13.19
C LYS A 513 16.17 11.98 12.98
N LYS A 514 16.24 11.10 11.98
CA LYS A 514 17.52 10.54 11.50
C LYS A 514 18.41 11.68 11.01
N MET A 515 19.72 11.59 11.26
CA MET A 515 20.67 12.53 10.70
C MET A 515 20.57 12.51 9.16
N SER A 516 20.34 13.67 8.56
CA SER A 516 20.15 13.78 7.11
C SER A 516 20.76 15.08 6.58
N LYS A 517 21.14 15.08 5.30
CA LYS A 517 21.68 16.27 4.62
C LYS A 517 20.61 17.33 4.32
N SER A 518 19.35 16.92 4.22
CA SER A 518 18.23 17.78 3.81
C SER A 518 17.44 18.38 4.97
N SER A 519 17.69 17.98 6.23
CA SER A 519 16.91 18.42 7.40
C SER A 519 17.79 18.96 8.53
N GLY A 520 17.41 20.09 9.13
CA GLY A 520 18.02 20.62 10.36
C GLY A 520 19.26 21.52 10.20
N GLY A 521 19.62 21.90 8.96
CA GLY A 521 20.77 22.77 8.67
C GLY A 521 22.13 22.07 8.77
N GLU A 522 23.24 22.83 8.67
CA GLU A 522 24.61 22.25 8.76
C GLU A 522 24.99 21.84 10.18
N LYS A 523 24.40 22.49 11.19
CA LYS A 523 24.68 22.24 12.61
C LYS A 523 23.95 21.01 13.17
N SER A 524 23.08 20.36 12.41
CA SER A 524 22.38 19.14 12.82
C SER A 524 23.20 17.86 12.61
N ARG A 525 24.32 17.95 11.88
CA ARG A 525 25.12 16.81 11.43
C ARG A 525 26.61 17.12 11.52
N ILE A 526 27.40 16.08 11.72
CA ILE A 526 28.86 16.15 11.65
C ILE A 526 29.28 15.40 10.39
N ASP A 527 29.98 16.11 9.50
CA ASP A 527 30.53 15.56 8.27
C ASP A 527 31.93 14.97 8.56
N ILE A 528 32.33 13.93 7.83
CA ILE A 528 33.57 13.18 8.17
C ILE A 528 34.87 13.99 7.99
N ASN A 529 34.81 15.14 7.30
CA ASN A 529 35.94 16.03 7.05
C ASN A 529 35.82 17.36 7.82
N ASP A 530 34.87 17.48 8.75
CA ASP A 530 34.76 18.68 9.58
C ASP A 530 36.08 18.90 10.36
N SER A 531 36.51 20.17 10.45
CA SER A 531 37.68 20.52 11.26
C SER A 531 37.40 20.30 12.74
N ARG A 532 38.46 20.23 13.55
CA ARG A 532 38.34 20.09 15.01
C ARG A 532 37.43 21.18 15.59
N GLU A 533 37.60 22.44 15.18
CA GLU A 533 36.80 23.56 15.69
C GLU A 533 35.31 23.39 15.37
N VAL A 534 35.00 22.93 14.16
CA VAL A 534 33.62 22.71 13.70
C VAL A 534 32.97 21.54 14.43
N ILE A 535 33.69 20.44 14.65
CA ILE A 535 33.20 19.30 15.43
C ILE A 535 32.86 19.75 16.85
N PHE A 536 33.77 20.46 17.51
CA PHE A 536 33.56 20.97 18.86
C PHE A 536 32.37 21.95 18.92
N GLU A 537 32.25 22.87 17.97
CA GLU A 537 31.12 23.81 17.91
C GLU A 537 29.79 23.05 17.76
N LYS A 538 29.72 22.07 16.85
CA LYS A 538 28.51 21.28 16.59
C LYS A 538 28.12 20.43 17.78
N CYS A 539 29.08 19.77 18.43
CA CYS A 539 28.85 18.98 19.65
C CYS A 539 28.39 19.85 20.82
N GLN A 540 29.04 21.00 21.07
CA GLN A 540 28.62 21.92 22.14
C GLN A 540 27.19 22.44 21.92
N LYS A 541 26.83 22.72 20.67
CA LYS A 541 25.51 23.22 20.28
C LYS A 541 24.45 22.14 20.09
N ALA A 542 24.78 20.86 20.30
CA ALA A 542 23.80 19.79 20.29
C ALA A 542 22.72 20.01 21.36
N ILE A 543 21.49 19.64 21.07
CA ILE A 543 20.39 19.74 22.05
C ILE A 543 20.66 18.77 23.19
N SER A 544 20.47 19.26 24.41
CA SER A 544 20.47 18.50 25.66
C SER A 544 19.31 18.98 26.51
N ASP A 545 18.94 18.19 27.52
CA ASP A 545 18.00 18.61 28.55
C ASP A 545 18.68 19.49 29.61
N ASN A 546 17.87 20.05 30.50
CA ASN A 546 18.30 20.96 31.58
C ASN A 546 18.57 20.23 32.91
N LEU A 547 18.61 18.89 32.93
CA LEU A 547 18.75 18.09 34.15
C LEU A 547 20.18 18.01 34.68
N GLY A 548 21.18 18.38 33.86
CA GLY A 548 22.58 18.47 34.25
C GLY A 548 23.32 17.13 34.33
N ASN A 549 22.68 16.08 34.87
CA ASN A 549 23.22 14.71 34.93
C ASN A 549 23.08 13.95 33.60
N VAL A 550 23.94 12.97 33.36
CA VAL A 550 23.87 12.10 32.17
C VAL A 550 23.25 10.75 32.54
N THR A 551 22.08 10.44 31.98
CA THR A 551 21.47 9.11 32.10
C THR A 551 21.04 8.60 30.73
N TYR A 552 21.11 7.28 30.54
CA TYR A 552 20.71 6.63 29.30
C TYR A 552 19.25 6.19 29.38
N ASP A 553 18.38 6.89 28.66
CA ASP A 553 16.95 6.59 28.53
C ASP A 553 16.48 6.97 27.12
N ARG A 554 16.16 5.96 26.30
CA ARG A 554 15.76 6.17 24.89
C ARG A 554 14.32 6.66 24.74
N GLU A 555 13.49 6.56 25.77
CA GLU A 555 12.09 6.99 25.73
C GLU A 555 11.95 8.42 26.24
N ASN A 556 12.50 8.72 27.42
CA ASN A 556 12.29 10.01 28.06
C ASN A 556 13.42 11.02 27.79
N ARG A 557 14.65 10.57 27.49
CA ARG A 557 15.84 11.44 27.30
C ARG A 557 16.54 11.19 25.97
N LEU A 558 15.78 11.26 24.88
CA LEU A 558 16.25 10.95 23.53
C LEU A 558 17.52 11.70 23.10
N ALA A 559 17.66 12.96 23.51
CA ALA A 559 18.79 13.81 23.13
C ALA A 559 20.12 13.33 23.73
N ILE A 560 20.15 13.11 25.06
CA ILE A 560 21.34 12.62 25.77
C ILE A 560 21.65 11.18 25.35
N SER A 561 20.64 10.34 25.22
CA SER A 561 20.79 8.96 24.75
C SER A 561 21.36 8.90 23.33
N ASN A 562 21.01 9.83 22.44
CA ASN A 562 21.61 9.92 21.10
C ASN A 562 23.10 10.30 21.15
N LEU A 563 23.52 11.16 22.09
CA LEU A 563 24.93 11.52 22.27
C LEU A 563 25.74 10.34 22.84
N LEU A 564 25.16 9.57 23.77
CA LEU A 564 25.76 8.34 24.31
C LEU A 564 25.83 7.23 23.26
N ASP A 565 24.78 7.07 22.46
CA ASP A 565 24.74 6.16 21.30
C ASP A 565 25.88 6.53 20.31
N LEU A 566 26.06 7.82 20.03
CA LEU A 566 27.15 8.30 19.17
C LEU A 566 28.52 8.08 19.81
N TYR A 567 28.67 8.35 21.11
CA TYR A 567 29.90 8.08 21.85
C TYR A 567 30.28 6.60 21.77
N SER A 568 29.31 5.72 22.04
CA SER A 568 29.44 4.26 21.92
C SER A 568 29.88 3.83 20.52
N ALA A 569 29.28 4.40 19.48
CA ALA A 569 29.65 4.12 18.09
C ALA A 569 31.09 4.56 17.76
N VAL A 570 31.50 5.74 18.25
CA VAL A 570 32.84 6.30 18.05
C VAL A 570 33.90 5.50 18.80
N THR A 571 33.65 5.08 20.03
CA THR A 571 34.62 4.32 20.84
C THR A 571 34.58 2.80 20.59
N ARG A 572 33.57 2.30 19.89
CA ARG A 572 33.27 0.85 19.73
C ARG A 572 33.07 0.14 21.07
N GLN A 573 32.57 0.85 22.08
CA GLN A 573 32.26 0.30 23.40
C GLN A 573 30.75 0.35 23.63
N PRO A 574 30.14 -0.72 24.18
CA PRO A 574 28.72 -0.71 24.51
C PRO A 574 28.43 0.35 25.57
N VAL A 575 27.23 0.95 25.56
CA VAL A 575 26.89 2.10 26.40
C VAL A 575 27.07 1.79 27.89
N GLU A 576 26.81 0.54 28.28
CA GLU A 576 26.92 0.03 29.66
C GLU A 576 28.36 0.04 30.19
N LYS A 577 29.37 0.10 29.32
CA LYS A 577 30.79 0.16 29.70
C LYS A 577 31.34 1.58 29.75
N ILE A 578 30.54 2.59 29.42
CA ILE A 578 30.97 3.99 29.44
C ILE A 578 30.76 4.54 30.85
N GLU A 579 31.84 4.95 31.52
CA GLU A 579 31.79 5.56 32.85
C GLU A 579 31.34 7.04 32.79
N PHE A 580 30.04 7.27 32.54
CA PHE A 580 29.45 8.61 32.42
C PHE A 580 28.68 9.08 33.66
N GLU A 581 28.66 8.31 34.74
CA GLU A 581 27.88 8.60 35.96
C GLU A 581 28.22 9.95 36.60
N ASN A 582 29.48 10.36 36.50
CA ASN A 582 29.98 11.64 37.03
C ASN A 582 30.01 12.77 35.99
N TRP A 583 29.54 12.51 34.76
CA TRP A 583 29.61 13.51 33.69
C TRP A 583 28.42 14.46 33.75
N THR A 584 28.72 15.75 33.54
CA THR A 584 27.68 16.71 33.18
C THR A 584 27.34 16.61 31.69
N SER A 585 26.20 17.15 31.28
CA SER A 585 25.86 17.26 29.85
C SER A 585 26.90 18.03 29.04
N PHE A 586 27.64 18.95 29.67
CA PHE A 586 28.75 19.67 29.07
C PHE A 586 29.98 18.76 28.88
N ASP A 587 30.34 17.98 29.91
CA ASP A 587 31.46 17.03 29.83
C ASP A 587 31.21 15.96 28.76
N LEU A 588 29.97 15.45 28.67
CA LEU A 588 29.59 14.51 27.61
C LEU A 588 29.83 15.09 26.22
N LYS A 589 29.40 16.34 25.97
CA LYS A 589 29.58 17.00 24.66
C LYS A 589 31.04 17.25 24.34
N ARG A 590 31.85 17.65 25.33
CA ARG A 590 33.30 17.86 25.17
C ARG A 590 34.02 16.54 24.88
N ASN A 591 33.81 15.53 25.72
CA ASN A 591 34.44 14.22 25.58
C ASN A 591 34.04 13.56 24.24
N LEU A 592 32.77 13.69 23.83
CA LEU A 592 32.31 13.22 22.53
C LEU A 592 33.03 13.92 21.38
N ALA A 593 33.21 15.24 21.43
CA ALA A 593 33.92 15.99 20.39
C ALA A 593 35.38 15.55 20.27
N GLU A 594 36.05 15.33 21.41
CA GLU A 594 37.42 14.81 21.46
C GLU A 594 37.53 13.43 20.82
N ARG A 595 36.67 12.48 21.21
CA ARG A 595 36.68 11.12 20.64
C ARG A 595 36.37 11.10 19.14
N ILE A 596 35.47 11.97 18.68
CA ILE A 596 35.20 12.13 17.25
C ILE A 596 36.44 12.66 16.54
N ASP A 597 37.08 13.72 17.04
CA ASP A 597 38.28 14.28 16.40
C ASP A 597 39.44 13.26 16.37
N GLU A 598 39.71 12.56 17.48
CA GLU A 598 40.73 11.50 17.55
C GLU A 598 40.53 10.43 16.48
N ARG A 599 39.28 9.98 16.29
CA ARG A 599 38.96 8.92 15.33
C ARG A 599 38.94 9.39 13.88
N PHE A 600 38.46 10.61 13.63
CA PHE A 600 38.27 11.13 12.27
C PHE A 600 39.45 11.97 11.77
N ALA A 601 40.39 12.41 12.61
CA ALA A 601 41.62 13.07 12.20
C ALA A 601 42.39 12.34 11.07
N PRO A 602 42.72 11.03 11.18
CA PRO A 602 43.42 10.32 10.10
C PRO A 602 42.58 10.21 8.82
N ILE A 603 41.25 10.13 8.95
CA ILE A 603 40.32 10.08 7.81
C ILE A 603 40.30 11.45 7.12
N ARG A 604 40.27 12.54 7.88
CA ARG A 604 40.27 13.92 7.38
C ARG A 604 41.57 14.24 6.64
N GLU A 605 42.73 13.90 7.21
CA GLU A 605 44.03 14.09 6.56
C GLU A 605 44.12 13.33 5.23
N LYS A 606 43.70 12.05 5.23
CA LYS A 606 43.68 11.23 4.02
C LYS A 606 42.70 11.78 2.98
N TYR A 607 41.55 12.27 3.41
CA TYR A 607 40.58 12.91 2.52
C TYR A 607 41.14 14.15 1.84
N GLU A 608 41.79 15.05 2.60
CA GLU A 608 42.38 16.28 2.08
C GLU A 608 43.51 16.01 1.08
N HIS A 609 44.30 14.96 1.33
CA HIS A 609 45.31 14.48 0.39
C HIS A 609 44.67 13.99 -0.91
N LEU A 610 43.66 13.12 -0.81
CA LEU A 610 42.96 12.55 -1.97
C LEU A 610 42.16 13.58 -2.77
N GLU A 611 41.58 14.59 -2.13
CA GLU A 611 40.80 15.64 -2.83
C GLU A 611 41.71 16.44 -3.78
N LYS A 612 42.96 16.69 -3.38
CA LYS A 612 43.97 17.42 -4.16
C LYS A 612 44.64 16.58 -5.27
N GLY A 613 44.70 15.25 -5.13
CA GLY A 613 45.38 14.35 -6.07
C GLY A 613 44.50 13.85 -7.24
N SER A 614 45.11 13.28 -8.29
CA SER A 614 44.39 12.61 -9.40
C SER A 614 44.08 11.14 -9.14
N GLU A 615 44.66 10.56 -8.09
CA GLU A 615 44.63 9.12 -7.79
C GLU A 615 43.22 8.52 -7.81
N VAL A 616 42.24 9.22 -7.22
CA VAL A 616 40.86 8.75 -7.15
C VAL A 616 40.22 8.67 -8.54
N ASP A 617 40.50 9.60 -9.44
CA ASP A 617 39.96 9.57 -10.80
C ASP A 617 40.53 8.40 -11.60
N GLU A 618 41.83 8.13 -11.43
CA GLU A 618 42.53 7.02 -12.08
C GLU A 618 41.97 5.66 -11.61
N ILE A 619 41.75 5.52 -10.30
CA ILE A 619 41.12 4.35 -9.69
C ILE A 619 39.72 4.13 -10.26
N LEU A 620 38.88 5.18 -10.27
CA LEU A 620 37.51 5.08 -10.79
C LEU A 620 37.48 4.75 -12.28
N ALA A 621 38.37 5.34 -13.09
CA ALA A 621 38.45 5.08 -14.52
C ALA A 621 38.89 3.63 -14.81
N LYS A 622 39.87 3.11 -14.05
CA LYS A 622 40.32 1.71 -14.16
C LYS A 622 39.22 0.75 -13.73
N ASN A 623 38.62 0.97 -12.56
CA ASN A 623 37.58 0.10 -12.02
C ASN A 623 36.29 0.15 -12.83
N GLY A 624 35.95 1.30 -13.43
CA GLY A 624 34.83 1.42 -14.36
C GLY A 624 34.96 0.51 -15.57
N LYS A 625 36.17 0.36 -16.14
CA LYS A 625 36.43 -0.59 -17.24
C LYS A 625 36.26 -2.05 -16.79
N ILE A 626 36.76 -2.39 -15.61
CA ILE A 626 36.61 -3.74 -15.04
C ILE A 626 35.13 -4.05 -14.80
N ALA A 627 34.39 -3.12 -14.18
CA ALA A 627 32.97 -3.27 -13.90
C ALA A 627 32.15 -3.43 -15.20
N ARG A 628 32.47 -2.63 -16.23
CA ARG A 628 31.85 -2.75 -17.55
C ARG A 628 32.04 -4.14 -18.16
N ASN A 629 33.25 -4.69 -18.09
CA ASN A 629 33.53 -6.03 -18.63
C ASN A 629 32.78 -7.14 -17.88
N ILE A 630 32.57 -7.01 -16.57
CA ILE A 630 31.78 -7.99 -15.80
C ILE A 630 30.30 -7.90 -16.20
N ALA A 631 29.76 -6.69 -16.26
CA ALA A 631 28.36 -6.47 -16.62
C ALA A 631 28.06 -6.85 -18.08
N GLU A 632 29.01 -6.68 -18.99
CA GLU A 632 28.88 -7.10 -20.40
C GLU A 632 28.67 -8.61 -20.51
N LYS A 633 29.41 -9.42 -19.74
CA LYS A 633 29.20 -10.89 -19.73
C LYS A 633 27.79 -11.26 -19.28
N THR A 634 27.30 -10.60 -18.24
CA THR A 634 25.94 -10.82 -17.75
C THR A 634 24.89 -10.41 -18.78
N ILE A 635 25.07 -9.24 -19.44
CA ILE A 635 24.09 -8.77 -20.42
C ILE A 635 24.09 -9.65 -21.68
N GLU A 636 25.24 -10.17 -22.12
CA GLU A 636 25.32 -11.13 -23.22
C GLU A 636 24.51 -12.41 -22.95
N GLU A 637 24.62 -12.97 -21.73
CA GLU A 637 23.80 -14.11 -21.31
C GLU A 637 22.30 -13.76 -21.31
N VAL A 638 21.94 -12.59 -20.77
CA VAL A 638 20.56 -12.10 -20.74
C VAL A 638 20.00 -11.87 -22.14
N ARG A 639 20.76 -11.27 -23.06
CA ARG A 639 20.36 -11.01 -24.45
C ARG A 639 20.06 -12.31 -25.20
N LYS A 640 20.93 -13.32 -25.04
CA LYS A 640 20.73 -14.66 -25.63
C LYS A 640 19.43 -15.31 -25.14
N VAL A 641 19.13 -15.18 -23.85
CA VAL A 641 17.91 -15.75 -23.25
C VAL A 641 16.64 -15.05 -23.76
N ILE A 642 16.66 -13.72 -23.88
CA ILE A 642 15.50 -12.93 -24.33
C ILE A 642 15.28 -13.08 -25.85
N GLY A 643 16.31 -13.46 -26.59
CA GLY A 643 16.27 -13.55 -28.06
C GLY A 643 16.61 -12.23 -28.76
N PHE A 644 17.37 -11.35 -28.11
CA PHE A 644 17.95 -10.18 -28.79
C PHE A 644 19.12 -10.63 -29.68
N LEU A 645 19.15 -10.12 -30.90
CA LEU A 645 20.18 -10.40 -31.89
C LEU A 645 21.41 -9.49 -31.73
#